data_AF-A0A933UFV0-F1
#
_entry.id   AF-A0A933UFV0-F1
#
_cell.length_a   1.000
_cell.length_b   1.000
_cell.length_c   1.000
_cell.angle_alpha   90.00
_cell.angle_beta   90.00
_cell.angle_gamma   90.00
#
_symmetry.space_group_name_H-M   'P 1'
#
loop_
_entity.id
_entity.type
_entity.pdbx_description
1 polymer ?
#
loop_
_entity_poly.entity_id
_entity_poly.type
_entity_poly.pdbx_seq_one_letter_code
_entity_poly.pdbx_strand_id
1 'polypeptide(L)'
;MLAVLLGIAAAALAQPFTPRIGYVYPAGGRQGTTFQIAVGGQYLDSVTNVFVSGRGVRGVVVDFNKPMSQGQFNMLRDKLKELQDKRAAAFKNTRKRGARPSTNLWTAADEKMVADIREKILKNPPNRNAVPAIAETATIKVTLAPDAEPGDRDLRLGTPSGLSNPLRFCVGQWPEFSKPVAKAANPDADRFRERFGRQVRSAPTNSEMRVSLPATVNGQIMPGSVDRFRFAARKGQRLVVAASARTLIPYLPDAVPGWFQATLALFDAKGRELAYDDDYRFNPDPVLFYEIPADGDYVIEIKDSIYRGRQDFVYRVTVGELPFVTSIFPLGGKAGAETPVELKGWNLPVTTLTPESKTTEPGLQLLSVRKDERVSNLVPFAVDTLPECLEKEPNNAQGSAQKLSLPVLINGRIELSGDWDVFRFEGRAGDAIVAEVHARRLGSPLDSVLKLTDATGQQLALNDDHEDKGSGLNTHHADSLLNATLPADGTYYLHVGDTQRKGGAEYAYRLRLSAPRPDFELRVVPSSLSVRGGTSVPLTVYALRKDGFSNEIALVLKDAPDGFTLSGARVPANQDQVRLTLTAPATTQAEPASLVLEGRASSQGGAIVHPAVPAEDMMQAFAYRHLVPAKELEVAVIGRWTGRSAVRILGATPLKIPAGGTARIGVGMPANNFLGKLHLELSEPPEGITIKDVAPMGRGTEIVLQSDATKAKPGLTGNLIVYAFAGNAPDAGKAKAQPNRRRAPLGALPAIPFEIVRQP
;
A
#
# COMPACT_ATOMS: atom_id res chain seq x y z
N MET A 1 -22.24 23.92 -7.15
CA MET A 1 -23.27 22.89 -6.93
C MET A 1 -22.63 21.78 -6.13
N LEU A 2 -22.82 21.77 -4.81
CA LEU A 2 -22.18 20.86 -3.87
C LEU A 2 -23.29 20.05 -3.19
N ALA A 3 -23.67 18.91 -3.77
CA ALA A 3 -24.51 17.92 -3.10
C ALA A 3 -24.45 16.58 -3.85
N VAL A 4 -24.32 15.51 -3.06
CA VAL A 4 -24.58 14.11 -3.40
C VAL A 4 -23.48 13.39 -4.19
N LEU A 5 -22.50 12.84 -3.46
CA LEU A 5 -21.85 11.56 -3.77
C LEU A 5 -21.20 11.01 -2.48
N LEU A 6 -22.03 10.72 -1.47
CA LEU A 6 -21.65 9.79 -0.41
C LEU A 6 -21.83 8.38 -0.99
N GLY A 7 -20.91 7.99 -1.87
CA GLY A 7 -20.70 6.60 -2.20
C GLY A 7 -20.25 5.88 -0.93
N ILE A 8 -21.01 4.88 -0.50
CA ILE A 8 -20.61 4.00 0.60
C ILE A 8 -19.35 3.27 0.12
N ALA A 9 -18.18 3.79 0.48
CA ALA A 9 -16.94 3.05 0.35
C ALA A 9 -17.09 1.83 1.27
N ALA A 10 -17.31 0.65 0.67
CA ALA A 10 -17.21 -0.61 1.37
C ALA A 10 -15.75 -0.73 1.86
N ALA A 11 -15.52 -0.36 3.12
CA ALA A 11 -14.22 -0.47 3.72
C ALA A 11 -13.91 -1.96 3.83
N ALA A 12 -13.02 -2.48 2.97
CA ALA A 12 -12.50 -3.83 3.13
C ALA A 12 -11.94 -3.95 4.55
N LEU A 13 -12.70 -4.58 5.46
CA LEU A 13 -12.27 -4.71 6.84
C LEU A 13 -10.96 -5.49 6.84
N ALA A 14 -9.89 -4.82 7.29
CA ALA A 14 -8.67 -5.48 7.68
C ALA A 14 -9.04 -6.65 8.60
N GLN A 15 -8.42 -7.82 8.37
CA GLN A 15 -8.66 -9.01 9.17
C GLN A 15 -8.50 -8.66 10.65
N PRO A 16 -9.58 -8.73 11.46
CA PRO A 16 -9.53 -8.22 12.83
C PRO A 16 -8.45 -8.97 13.63
N PHE A 17 -7.62 -8.21 14.36
CA PHE A 17 -6.51 -8.71 15.18
C PHE A 17 -5.34 -9.37 14.41
N THR A 18 -5.19 -9.09 13.11
CA THR A 18 -3.96 -9.43 12.38
C THR A 18 -2.86 -8.40 12.63
N PRO A 19 -1.58 -8.81 12.63
CA PRO A 19 -0.46 -7.89 12.73
C PRO A 19 -0.54 -6.83 11.64
N ARG A 20 -0.23 -5.58 11.98
CA ARG A 20 -0.12 -4.48 11.02
C ARG A 20 1.14 -3.68 11.35
N ILE A 21 1.90 -3.32 10.33
CA ILE A 21 3.11 -2.50 10.45
C ILE A 21 2.86 -1.15 9.77
N GLY A 22 3.29 -0.07 10.41
CA GLY A 22 3.13 1.31 9.93
C GLY A 22 4.44 1.99 9.53
N TYR A 23 5.60 1.51 10.01
CA TYR A 23 6.89 1.96 9.51
C TYR A 23 7.99 0.91 9.66
N VAL A 24 9.05 1.05 8.86
CA VAL A 24 10.33 0.33 8.96
C VAL A 24 11.45 1.36 9.01
N TYR A 25 12.35 1.29 9.98
CA TYR A 25 13.45 2.25 10.13
C TYR A 25 14.76 1.63 10.64
N PRO A 26 15.91 1.82 9.97
CA PRO A 26 16.06 2.32 8.60
C PRO A 26 15.21 1.53 7.60
N ALA A 27 14.66 2.22 6.60
CA ALA A 27 13.80 1.59 5.59
C ALA A 27 14.61 0.84 4.49
N GLY A 28 15.84 0.45 4.78
CA GLY A 28 16.74 -0.17 3.82
C GLY A 28 18.18 -0.20 4.31
N GLY A 29 19.08 -0.77 3.50
CA GLY A 29 20.51 -0.79 3.77
C GLY A 29 21.35 -1.17 2.57
N ARG A 30 22.68 -1.11 2.72
CA ARG A 30 23.64 -1.45 1.67
C ARG A 30 23.81 -2.96 1.52
N GLN A 31 23.91 -3.46 0.29
CA GLN A 31 24.38 -4.83 -0.01
C GLN A 31 25.64 -5.19 0.79
N GLY A 32 25.73 -6.45 1.21
CA GLY A 32 26.86 -6.99 1.97
C GLY A 32 26.97 -6.51 3.41
N THR A 33 25.89 -5.95 4.00
CA THR A 33 25.90 -5.44 5.37
C THR A 33 24.89 -6.13 6.28
N THR A 34 25.16 -6.06 7.58
CA THR A 34 24.26 -6.51 8.64
C THR A 34 24.02 -5.37 9.62
N PHE A 35 22.75 -5.06 9.89
CA PHE A 35 22.35 -3.94 10.74
C PHE A 35 21.02 -4.22 11.44
N GLN A 36 20.58 -3.32 12.31
CA GLN A 36 19.28 -3.43 12.98
C GLN A 36 18.28 -2.42 12.40
N ILE A 37 17.03 -2.85 12.29
CA ILE A 37 15.87 -2.01 11.99
C ILE A 37 14.86 -2.10 13.13
N ALA A 38 14.12 -1.03 13.34
CA ALA A 38 12.91 -0.95 14.15
C ALA A 38 11.69 -0.96 13.23
N VAL A 39 10.75 -1.85 13.51
CA VAL A 39 9.47 -1.95 12.79
C VAL A 39 8.35 -1.63 13.77
N GLY A 40 7.65 -0.53 13.54
CA GLY A 40 6.54 -0.10 14.38
C GLY A 40 5.20 -0.55 13.84
N GLY A 41 4.30 -0.97 14.73
CA GLY A 41 3.00 -1.50 14.34
C GLY A 41 2.06 -1.73 15.51
N GLN A 42 1.06 -2.58 15.27
CA GLN A 42 0.10 -3.06 16.25
C GLN A 42 -0.20 -4.55 16.03
N TYR A 43 -0.59 -5.25 17.11
CA TYR A 43 -0.83 -6.69 17.11
C TYR A 43 0.41 -7.51 16.70
N LEU A 44 1.60 -7.03 17.07
CA LEU A 44 2.90 -7.65 16.82
C LEU A 44 3.31 -8.60 17.97
N ASP A 45 2.41 -8.88 18.90
CA ASP A 45 2.64 -9.80 20.01
C ASP A 45 3.20 -11.14 19.50
N SER A 46 4.30 -11.58 20.12
CA SER A 46 4.98 -12.83 19.76
C SER A 46 5.44 -12.90 18.30
N VAL A 47 5.83 -11.77 17.69
CA VAL A 47 6.48 -11.78 16.39
C VAL A 47 7.68 -12.75 16.37
N THR A 48 7.70 -13.64 15.39
CA THR A 48 8.73 -14.68 15.27
C THR A 48 9.49 -14.62 13.95
N ASN A 49 8.84 -14.17 12.87
CA ASN A 49 9.35 -14.33 11.52
C ASN A 49 9.38 -12.99 10.78
N VAL A 50 10.32 -12.86 9.85
CA VAL A 50 10.48 -11.69 8.97
C VAL A 50 10.57 -12.20 7.54
N PHE A 51 9.71 -11.69 6.67
CA PHE A 51 9.67 -12.04 5.25
C PHE A 51 10.00 -10.79 4.43
N VAL A 52 10.89 -10.92 3.46
CA VAL A 52 11.24 -9.84 2.55
C VAL A 52 11.20 -10.40 1.14
N SER A 53 10.45 -9.74 0.24
CA SER A 53 10.32 -10.16 -1.16
C SER A 53 11.68 -10.22 -1.85
N GLY A 54 11.82 -11.10 -2.86
CA GLY A 54 13.07 -11.26 -3.61
C GLY A 54 14.18 -11.95 -2.82
N ARG A 55 15.32 -12.17 -3.48
CA ARG A 55 16.45 -12.93 -2.90
C ARG A 55 17.47 -12.03 -2.19
N GLY A 56 18.30 -12.64 -1.35
CA GLY A 56 19.48 -11.99 -0.75
C GLY A 56 19.21 -11.17 0.51
N VAL A 57 18.02 -11.25 1.11
CA VAL A 57 17.69 -10.54 2.37
C VAL A 57 17.27 -11.55 3.44
N ARG A 58 17.88 -11.45 4.62
CA ARG A 58 17.53 -12.27 5.79
C ARG A 58 17.23 -11.38 7.00
N GLY A 59 16.07 -11.58 7.62
CA GLY A 59 15.70 -10.91 8.88
C GLY A 59 15.63 -11.89 10.05
N VAL A 60 16.04 -11.44 11.23
CA VAL A 60 15.90 -12.17 12.50
C VAL A 60 15.35 -11.22 13.56
N VAL A 61 14.26 -11.60 14.22
CA VAL A 61 13.70 -10.82 15.34
C VAL A 61 14.68 -10.89 16.52
N VAL A 62 15.06 -9.73 17.05
CA VAL A 62 16.01 -9.60 18.18
C VAL A 62 15.32 -9.16 19.45
N ASP A 63 14.37 -8.24 19.36
CA ASP A 63 13.65 -7.72 20.52
C ASP A 63 12.22 -7.32 20.12
N PHE A 64 11.32 -7.30 21.11
CA PHE A 64 9.96 -6.85 20.95
C PHE A 64 9.53 -6.03 22.17
N ASN A 65 9.06 -4.81 21.90
CA ASN A 65 8.56 -3.90 22.90
C ASN A 65 7.09 -3.56 22.66
N LYS A 66 6.26 -3.88 23.65
CA LYS A 66 4.86 -3.46 23.74
C LYS A 66 4.68 -2.55 24.95
N PRO A 67 4.34 -1.26 24.75
CA PRO A 67 4.03 -0.35 25.84
C PRO A 67 2.92 -0.92 26.72
N MET A 68 3.07 -0.75 28.03
CA MET A 68 2.08 -1.19 28.99
C MET A 68 0.80 -0.36 28.91
N SER A 69 -0.36 -0.97 29.11
CA SER A 69 -1.62 -0.22 29.23
C SER A 69 -1.66 0.63 30.51
N GLN A 70 -2.46 1.69 30.53
CA GLN A 70 -2.63 2.53 31.72
C GLN A 70 -3.15 1.72 32.92
N GLY A 71 -4.04 0.76 32.69
CA GLY A 71 -4.58 -0.12 33.73
C GLY A 71 -3.50 -0.98 34.37
N GLN A 72 -2.69 -1.66 33.55
CA GLN A 72 -1.54 -2.44 34.04
C GLN A 72 -0.54 -1.56 34.81
N PHE A 73 -0.26 -0.35 34.31
CA PHE A 73 0.63 0.58 35.00
C PHE A 73 0.08 1.00 36.36
N ASN A 74 -1.21 1.33 36.45
CA ASN A 74 -1.85 1.69 37.71
C ASN A 74 -1.78 0.52 38.72
N MET A 75 -2.05 -0.71 38.27
CA MET A 75 -1.93 -1.91 39.12
C MET A 75 -0.50 -2.08 39.66
N LEU A 76 0.53 -1.94 38.81
CA LEU A 76 1.93 -2.04 39.24
C LEU A 76 2.32 -0.90 40.19
N ARG A 77 1.87 0.33 39.92
CA ARG A 77 2.11 1.49 40.77
C ARG A 77 1.46 1.31 42.14
N ASP A 78 0.22 0.84 42.19
CA ASP A 78 -0.52 0.63 43.43
C ASP A 78 0.13 -0.52 44.22
N LYS A 79 0.57 -1.59 43.54
CA LYS A 79 1.38 -2.66 44.16
C LYS A 79 2.71 -2.16 44.71
N LEU A 80 3.39 -1.28 43.99
CA LEU A 80 4.64 -0.67 44.45
C LEU A 80 4.41 0.19 45.69
N LYS A 81 3.29 0.94 45.75
CA LYS A 81 2.89 1.73 46.91
C LYS A 81 2.60 0.83 48.12
N GLU A 82 1.85 -0.25 47.95
CA GLU A 82 1.60 -1.25 49.01
C GLU A 82 2.91 -1.80 49.59
N LEU A 83 3.88 -2.14 48.73
CA LEU A 83 5.19 -2.64 49.16
C LEU A 83 6.00 -1.56 49.89
N GLN A 84 5.92 -0.30 49.45
CA GLN A 84 6.56 0.83 50.13
C GLN A 84 5.94 1.09 51.51
N ASP A 85 4.61 1.03 51.63
CA ASP A 85 3.89 1.18 52.89
C ASP A 85 4.21 0.02 53.85
N LYS A 86 4.27 -1.22 53.32
CA LYS A 86 4.74 -2.42 54.05
C LYS A 86 6.17 -2.23 54.57
N ARG A 87 7.08 -1.72 53.74
CA ARG A 87 8.46 -1.41 54.13
C ARG A 87 8.49 -0.37 55.25
N ALA A 88 7.79 0.75 55.08
CA ALA A 88 7.75 1.83 56.07
C ALA A 88 7.17 1.36 57.42
N ALA A 89 6.12 0.52 57.40
CA ALA A 89 5.54 -0.08 58.61
C ALA A 89 6.53 -1.01 59.34
N ALA A 90 7.25 -1.86 58.60
CA ALA A 90 8.27 -2.74 59.16
C ALA A 90 9.43 -1.97 59.83
N PHE A 91 9.88 -0.86 59.23
CA PHE A 91 10.95 -0.01 59.77
C PHE A 91 10.49 0.94 60.90
N LYS A 92 9.19 1.26 61.03
CA LYS A 92 8.67 2.03 62.18
C LYS A 92 8.60 1.19 63.45
N ASN A 93 8.32 -0.11 63.35
CA ASN A 93 8.16 -1.01 64.51
C ASN A 93 9.49 -1.43 65.15
N THR A 94 10.61 -1.38 64.43
CA THR A 94 11.95 -1.66 64.98
C THR A 94 12.46 -0.56 65.93
N ARG A 95 11.82 0.63 65.96
CA ARG A 95 12.20 1.75 66.85
C ARG A 95 11.39 1.85 68.16
N LYS A 96 10.33 1.04 68.37
CA LYS A 96 9.55 1.02 69.63
C LYS A 96 9.90 -0.21 70.47
N ARG A 97 10.56 0.00 71.62
CA ARG A 97 10.81 -1.03 72.64
C ARG A 97 9.46 -1.50 73.23
N GLY A 98 9.08 -2.76 73.01
CA GLY A 98 7.96 -3.43 73.69
C GLY A 98 6.69 -3.74 72.87
N ALA A 99 6.67 -3.59 71.54
CA ALA A 99 5.49 -3.93 70.73
C ALA A 99 5.47 -5.41 70.28
N ARG A 100 4.27 -6.02 70.26
CA ARG A 100 4.02 -7.41 69.78
C ARG A 100 4.55 -7.61 68.34
N PRO A 101 4.97 -8.84 67.95
CA PRO A 101 5.50 -9.11 66.61
C PRO A 101 4.43 -8.79 65.56
N SER A 102 4.72 -7.86 64.65
CA SER A 102 3.81 -7.57 63.54
C SER A 102 3.88 -8.67 62.50
N THR A 103 2.75 -9.08 61.95
CA THR A 103 2.63 -10.03 60.83
C THR A 103 3.26 -9.53 59.52
N ASN A 104 3.66 -8.25 59.44
CA ASN A 104 4.22 -7.61 58.25
C ASN A 104 5.76 -7.54 58.31
N LEU A 105 6.43 -8.68 58.20
CA LEU A 105 7.89 -8.74 58.00
C LEU A 105 8.23 -8.30 56.57
N TRP A 106 9.21 -7.39 56.44
CA TRP A 106 9.85 -7.07 55.16
C TRP A 106 10.82 -8.20 54.80
N THR A 107 10.67 -8.78 53.62
CA THR A 107 11.43 -9.96 53.19
C THR A 107 12.29 -9.66 51.96
N ALA A 108 13.28 -10.52 51.68
CA ALA A 108 14.02 -10.48 50.42
C ALA A 108 13.12 -10.67 49.19
N ALA A 109 12.00 -11.40 49.33
CA ALA A 109 11.01 -11.54 48.26
C ALA A 109 10.27 -10.22 47.97
N ASP A 110 9.98 -9.41 49.00
CA ASP A 110 9.40 -8.08 48.82
C ASP A 110 10.38 -7.13 48.12
N GLU A 111 11.67 -7.22 48.46
CA GLU A 111 12.73 -6.43 47.82
C GLU A 111 12.90 -6.79 46.34
N LYS A 112 12.90 -8.09 46.02
CA LYS A 112 12.88 -8.59 44.64
C LYS A 112 11.63 -8.11 43.90
N MET A 113 10.45 -8.19 44.51
CA MET A 113 9.21 -7.73 43.88
C MET A 113 9.22 -6.23 43.58
N VAL A 114 9.81 -5.40 44.45
CA VAL A 114 10.02 -3.97 44.18
C VAL A 114 10.95 -3.76 42.98
N ALA A 115 12.05 -4.50 42.91
CA ALA A 115 12.98 -4.43 41.78
C ALA A 115 12.29 -4.86 40.47
N ASP A 116 11.59 -5.99 40.46
CA ASP A 116 10.88 -6.53 39.31
C ASP A 116 9.79 -5.56 38.80
N ILE A 117 9.03 -4.95 39.70
CA ILE A 117 8.00 -3.96 39.33
C ILE A 117 8.65 -2.71 38.71
N ARG A 118 9.74 -2.21 39.30
CA ARG A 118 10.48 -1.06 38.77
C ARG A 118 11.04 -1.36 37.39
N GLU A 119 11.64 -2.53 37.20
CA GLU A 119 12.18 -2.96 35.91
C GLU A 119 11.07 -3.05 34.86
N LYS A 120 9.95 -3.69 35.17
CA LYS A 120 8.78 -3.79 34.26
C LYS A 120 8.26 -2.42 33.82
N ILE A 121 8.14 -1.47 34.75
CA ILE A 121 7.70 -0.11 34.44
C ILE A 121 8.74 0.62 33.57
N LEU A 122 10.03 0.52 33.90
CA LEU A 122 11.09 1.22 33.18
C LEU A 122 11.33 0.65 31.77
N LYS A 123 11.14 -0.66 31.59
CA LYS A 123 11.29 -1.34 30.31
C LYS A 123 10.20 -0.90 29.33
N ASN A 124 8.93 -0.98 29.74
CA ASN A 124 7.79 -0.71 28.86
C ASN A 124 6.77 0.24 29.52
N PRO A 125 7.11 1.51 29.77
CA PRO A 125 6.17 2.45 30.40
C PRO A 125 4.94 2.68 29.52
N PRO A 126 3.78 3.04 30.11
CA PRO A 126 2.64 3.47 29.32
C PRO A 126 2.99 4.71 28.51
N ASN A 127 2.42 4.84 27.32
CA ASN A 127 2.54 6.04 26.50
C ASN A 127 1.16 6.47 26.01
N ARG A 128 0.58 7.47 26.68
CA ARG A 128 -0.74 8.01 26.34
C ARG A 128 -0.76 8.77 25.01
N ASN A 129 0.40 9.27 24.59
CA ASN A 129 0.56 10.06 23.38
C ASN A 129 0.98 9.19 22.19
N ALA A 130 1.14 7.87 22.38
CA ALA A 130 1.45 6.97 21.29
C ALA A 130 0.25 6.81 20.36
N VAL A 131 0.51 6.80 19.06
CA VAL A 131 -0.48 6.41 18.06
C VAL A 131 -0.63 4.89 18.11
N PRO A 132 -1.82 4.34 18.42
CA PRO A 132 -2.00 2.90 18.65
C PRO A 132 -1.51 2.03 17.50
N ALA A 133 -1.68 2.49 16.26
CA ALA A 133 -1.31 1.76 15.04
C ALA A 133 0.19 1.47 14.90
N ILE A 134 1.04 2.20 15.64
CA ILE A 134 2.52 2.08 15.59
C ILE A 134 3.14 2.04 16.99
N ALA A 135 2.33 1.74 18.01
CA ALA A 135 2.76 1.81 19.41
C ALA A 135 3.67 0.64 19.81
N GLU A 136 3.51 -0.52 19.18
CA GLU A 136 4.37 -1.69 19.39
C GLU A 136 5.57 -1.60 18.45
N THR A 137 6.73 -2.13 18.87
CA THR A 137 7.96 -2.09 18.06
C THR A 137 8.70 -3.41 18.13
N ALA A 138 9.02 -3.97 16.97
CA ALA A 138 9.93 -5.11 16.82
C ALA A 138 11.31 -4.60 16.36
N THR A 139 12.37 -5.09 16.99
CA THR A 139 13.75 -4.86 16.53
C THR A 139 14.21 -6.08 15.75
N ILE A 140 14.68 -5.88 14.52
CA ILE A 140 15.07 -6.95 13.61
C ILE A 140 16.51 -6.73 13.19
N LYS A 141 17.32 -7.78 13.26
CA LYS A 141 18.64 -7.82 12.63
C LYS A 141 18.47 -8.26 11.18
N VAL A 142 18.81 -7.39 10.24
CA VAL A 142 18.76 -7.65 8.80
C VAL A 142 20.16 -7.91 8.29
N THR A 143 20.31 -8.88 7.39
CA THR A 143 21.53 -9.15 6.64
C THR A 143 21.21 -9.12 5.16
N LEU A 144 21.95 -8.30 4.42
CA LEU A 144 21.87 -8.17 2.97
C LEU A 144 23.08 -8.87 2.36
N ALA A 145 22.82 -9.82 1.46
CA ALA A 145 23.89 -10.48 0.72
C ALA A 145 24.61 -9.48 -0.20
N PRO A 146 25.91 -9.66 -0.51
CA PRO A 146 26.63 -8.80 -1.43
C PRO A 146 26.03 -8.74 -2.84
N ASP A 147 25.38 -9.81 -3.28
CA ASP A 147 24.75 -9.99 -4.59
C ASP A 147 23.23 -9.76 -4.57
N ALA A 148 22.65 -9.31 -3.45
CA ALA A 148 21.22 -9.05 -3.33
C ALA A 148 20.82 -7.91 -4.29
N GLU A 149 20.01 -8.17 -5.33
CA GLU A 149 19.70 -7.17 -6.36
C GLU A 149 19.26 -5.80 -5.77
N PRO A 150 19.80 -4.66 -6.22
CA PRO A 150 19.34 -3.35 -5.73
C PRO A 150 17.85 -3.10 -5.99
N GLY A 151 17.24 -2.24 -5.17
CA GLY A 151 15.88 -1.76 -5.36
C GLY A 151 14.90 -2.13 -4.25
N ASP A 152 13.63 -1.80 -4.48
CA ASP A 152 12.57 -1.88 -3.49
C ASP A 152 12.10 -3.32 -3.24
N ARG A 153 11.80 -3.64 -1.98
CA ARG A 153 11.25 -4.91 -1.49
C ARG A 153 10.02 -4.67 -0.62
N ASP A 154 9.17 -5.68 -0.50
CA ASP A 154 8.12 -5.74 0.49
C ASP A 154 8.64 -6.46 1.74
N LEU A 155 8.61 -5.80 2.89
CA LEU A 155 8.88 -6.41 4.20
C LEU A 155 7.56 -6.70 4.93
N ARG A 156 7.44 -7.91 5.48
CA ARG A 156 6.30 -8.37 6.29
C ARG A 156 6.80 -9.02 7.58
N LEU A 157 5.99 -8.95 8.64
CA LEU A 157 6.21 -9.63 9.91
C LEU A 157 5.21 -10.76 10.09
N GLY A 158 5.70 -11.92 10.54
CA GLY A 158 4.90 -13.07 10.92
C GLY A 158 4.75 -13.20 12.43
N THR A 159 3.53 -13.40 12.88
CA THR A 159 3.15 -13.71 14.27
C THR A 159 2.29 -14.98 14.29
N PRO A 160 2.04 -15.58 15.47
CA PRO A 160 1.05 -16.65 15.59
C PRO A 160 -0.38 -16.25 15.17
N SER A 161 -0.69 -14.95 15.12
CA SER A 161 -1.99 -14.44 14.69
C SER A 161 -2.07 -14.13 13.19
N GLY A 162 -0.94 -14.16 12.45
CA GLY A 162 -0.94 -13.94 11.01
C GLY A 162 0.30 -13.28 10.43
N LEU A 163 0.15 -12.76 9.23
CA LEU A 163 1.13 -11.99 8.47
C LEU A 163 0.71 -10.53 8.40
N SER A 164 1.67 -9.61 8.53
CA SER A 164 1.40 -8.18 8.40
C SER A 164 1.17 -7.75 6.96
N ASN A 165 0.62 -6.55 6.78
CA ASN A 165 0.74 -5.85 5.49
C ASN A 165 2.21 -5.66 5.10
N PRO A 166 2.51 -5.50 3.80
CA PRO A 166 3.83 -5.11 3.36
C PRO A 166 4.13 -3.64 3.69
N LEU A 167 5.41 -3.36 3.91
CA LEU A 167 5.99 -2.02 3.81
C LEU A 167 7.27 -2.06 2.99
N ARG A 168 7.60 -0.92 2.35
CA ARG A 168 8.78 -0.84 1.49
C ARG A 168 10.06 -0.97 2.32
N PHE A 169 11.00 -1.76 1.78
CA PHE A 169 12.35 -1.94 2.29
C PHE A 169 13.34 -1.89 1.11
N CYS A 170 14.35 -1.03 1.15
CA CYS A 170 15.25 -0.81 0.03
C CYS A 170 16.58 -1.56 0.19
N VAL A 171 16.98 -2.32 -0.84
CA VAL A 171 18.35 -2.82 -0.98
C VAL A 171 19.15 -1.78 -1.77
N GLY A 172 20.07 -1.09 -1.10
CA GLY A 172 20.87 -0.01 -1.67
C GLY A 172 22.32 -0.43 -1.95
N GLN A 173 23.06 0.46 -2.62
CA GLN A 173 24.45 0.24 -3.02
C GLN A 173 25.43 1.22 -2.36
N TRP A 174 24.90 2.25 -1.68
CA TRP A 174 25.67 3.36 -1.14
C TRP A 174 25.96 3.20 0.35
N PRO A 175 27.07 3.75 0.88
CA PRO A 175 27.31 3.81 2.32
C PRO A 175 26.11 4.39 3.08
N GLU A 176 25.66 3.68 4.11
CA GLU A 176 24.47 4.04 4.89
C GLU A 176 24.86 4.79 6.17
N PHE A 177 24.19 5.90 6.43
CA PHE A 177 24.27 6.66 7.67
C PHE A 177 22.86 6.73 8.26
N SER A 178 22.72 6.49 9.56
CA SER A 178 21.41 6.46 10.20
C SER A 178 21.46 7.16 11.55
N LYS A 179 20.44 7.97 11.83
CA LYS A 179 20.23 8.47 13.19
C LYS A 179 19.76 7.32 14.08
N PRO A 180 19.99 7.38 15.41
CA PRO A 180 19.34 6.45 16.32
C PRO A 180 17.81 6.48 16.15
N VAL A 181 17.16 5.34 16.38
CA VAL A 181 15.70 5.22 16.29
C VAL A 181 15.04 6.31 17.15
N ALA A 182 14.15 7.09 16.53
CA ALA A 182 13.44 8.14 17.22
C ALA A 182 12.47 7.57 18.25
N LYS A 183 12.38 8.23 19.41
CA LYS A 183 11.46 7.85 20.48
C LYS A 183 10.43 8.96 20.65
N ALA A 184 9.15 8.59 20.61
CA ALA A 184 8.08 9.53 20.94
C ALA A 184 8.27 10.07 22.37
N ALA A 185 8.00 11.35 22.56
CA ALA A 185 8.00 11.96 23.89
C ALA A 185 7.02 11.22 24.80
N ASN A 186 7.48 10.86 26.00
CA ASN A 186 6.66 10.17 26.98
C ASN A 186 6.77 10.87 28.34
N PRO A 187 5.99 11.95 28.56
CA PRO A 187 6.05 12.73 29.78
C PRO A 187 5.78 11.90 31.04
N ASP A 188 4.94 10.87 30.95
CA ASP A 188 4.64 9.98 32.08
C ASP A 188 5.86 9.14 32.46
N ALA A 189 6.57 8.60 31.47
CA ALA A 189 7.82 7.86 31.69
C ALA A 189 8.93 8.77 32.22
N ASP A 190 9.03 10.00 31.72
CA ASP A 190 10.06 10.95 32.13
C ASP A 190 9.85 11.39 33.58
N ARG A 191 8.62 11.76 33.96
CA ARG A 191 8.23 12.02 35.36
C ARG A 191 8.53 10.82 36.27
N PHE A 192 8.33 9.60 35.78
CA PHE A 192 8.65 8.40 36.54
C PHE A 192 10.15 8.24 36.75
N ARG A 193 10.98 8.45 35.71
CA ARG A 193 12.45 8.38 35.81
C ARG A 193 13.02 9.43 36.76
N GLU A 194 12.50 10.66 36.70
CA GLU A 194 12.87 11.76 37.60
C GLU A 194 12.65 11.41 39.07
N ARG A 195 11.50 10.82 39.41
CA ARG A 195 11.18 10.38 40.78
C ARG A 195 12.18 9.37 41.36
N PHE A 196 12.94 8.68 40.52
CA PHE A 196 13.97 7.73 40.94
C PHE A 196 15.40 8.24 40.72
N GLY A 197 15.58 9.56 40.57
CA GLY A 197 16.90 10.18 40.49
C GLY A 197 17.66 9.89 39.19
N ARG A 198 16.98 9.41 38.14
CA ARG A 198 17.58 9.31 36.81
C ARG A 198 17.42 10.64 36.09
N GLN A 199 18.54 11.26 35.73
CA GLN A 199 18.56 12.49 34.95
C GLN A 199 17.95 12.24 33.57
N VAL A 200 16.85 12.91 33.25
CA VAL A 200 16.26 12.90 31.90
C VAL A 200 17.11 13.84 31.06
N ARG A 201 18.07 13.29 30.30
CA ARG A 201 18.78 14.05 29.28
C ARG A 201 17.81 14.29 28.12
N SER A 202 17.39 15.53 27.91
CA SER A 202 16.75 15.93 26.65
C SER A 202 17.73 15.65 25.51
N ALA A 203 17.31 14.90 24.50
CA ALA A 203 18.12 14.69 23.31
C ALA A 203 18.40 16.07 22.67
N PRO A 204 19.64 16.33 22.20
CA PRO A 204 19.94 17.58 21.53
C PRO A 204 19.03 17.73 20.30
N THR A 205 18.29 18.84 20.24
CA THR A 205 17.31 19.14 19.20
C THR A 205 17.94 19.39 17.83
N ASN A 206 19.25 19.64 17.77
CA ASN A 206 20.00 19.93 16.55
C ASN A 206 21.32 19.16 16.56
N SER A 207 21.28 17.88 16.19
CA SER A 207 22.51 17.15 15.85
C SER A 207 22.68 17.14 14.34
N GLU A 208 23.57 18.00 13.87
CA GLU A 208 24.05 17.93 12.50
C GLU A 208 24.96 16.70 12.37
N MET A 209 24.65 15.81 11.44
CA MET A 209 25.43 14.59 11.20
C MET A 209 26.40 14.83 10.04
N ARG A 210 27.69 14.54 10.24
CA ARG A 210 28.68 14.59 9.16
C ARG A 210 28.68 13.27 8.38
N VAL A 211 28.63 13.34 7.05
CA VAL A 211 28.62 12.17 6.13
C VAL A 211 29.66 12.34 5.02
N SER A 212 30.10 11.23 4.44
CA SER A 212 31.03 11.20 3.30
C SER A 212 30.29 10.79 2.03
N LEU A 213 30.46 11.54 0.94
CA LEU A 213 29.79 11.24 -0.33
C LEU A 213 30.52 10.14 -1.14
N PRO A 214 29.78 9.31 -1.90
CA PRO A 214 28.31 9.21 -1.94
C PRO A 214 27.75 8.54 -0.67
N ALA A 215 26.53 8.93 -0.27
CA ALA A 215 25.89 8.44 0.96
C ALA A 215 24.39 8.24 0.77
N THR A 216 23.82 7.26 1.47
CA THR A 216 22.39 7.22 1.81
C THR A 216 22.22 7.49 3.30
N VAL A 217 21.40 8.49 3.61
CA VAL A 217 21.10 8.93 4.97
C VAL A 217 19.68 8.54 5.35
N ASN A 218 19.50 7.99 6.53
CA ASN A 218 18.22 7.54 7.06
C ASN A 218 17.85 8.36 8.29
N GLY A 219 16.59 8.81 8.36
CA GLY A 219 16.06 9.42 9.57
C GLY A 219 14.54 9.29 9.73
N GLN A 220 14.07 9.84 10.85
CA GLN A 220 12.67 9.95 11.22
C GLN A 220 12.44 11.40 11.67
N ILE A 221 11.50 12.11 11.03
CA ILE A 221 11.13 13.46 11.44
C ILE A 221 10.14 13.40 12.61
N MET A 222 10.54 13.97 13.73
CA MET A 222 9.68 14.18 14.90
C MET A 222 9.03 15.57 14.85
N PRO A 223 7.93 15.82 15.59
CA PRO A 223 7.24 17.12 15.55
C PRO A 223 8.19 18.30 15.76
N GLY A 224 8.14 19.28 14.85
CA GLY A 224 8.98 20.48 14.90
C GLY A 224 10.47 20.27 14.61
N SER A 225 10.90 19.04 14.32
CA SER A 225 12.31 18.73 14.06
C SER A 225 12.71 19.00 12.62
N VAL A 226 14.01 19.27 12.46
CA VAL A 226 14.68 19.47 11.18
C VAL A 226 15.98 18.68 11.25
N ASP A 227 16.24 17.87 10.23
CA ASP A 227 17.46 17.07 10.17
C ASP A 227 18.46 17.70 9.20
N ARG A 228 19.72 17.77 9.61
CA ARG A 228 20.81 18.39 8.83
C ARG A 228 22.02 17.47 8.71
N PHE A 229 22.57 17.41 7.51
CA PHE A 229 23.70 16.55 7.15
C PHE A 229 24.80 17.35 6.49
N ARG A 230 25.98 17.41 7.13
CA ARG A 230 27.15 18.10 6.58
C ARG A 230 28.03 17.14 5.79
N PHE A 231 28.52 17.59 4.64
CA PHE A 231 29.47 16.85 3.82
C PHE A 231 30.45 17.81 3.15
N ALA A 232 31.61 17.29 2.76
CA ALA A 232 32.56 18.03 1.93
C ALA A 232 32.27 17.79 0.45
N ALA A 233 32.37 18.83 -0.37
CA ALA A 233 32.23 18.75 -1.82
C ALA A 233 33.29 19.61 -2.53
N ARG A 234 33.49 19.33 -3.82
CA ARG A 234 34.49 20.00 -4.67
C ARG A 234 33.82 20.83 -5.75
N LYS A 235 34.44 21.93 -6.15
CA LYS A 235 33.99 22.77 -7.27
C LYS A 235 33.78 21.92 -8.53
N GLY A 236 32.67 22.15 -9.23
CA GLY A 236 32.27 21.44 -10.44
C GLY A 236 31.65 20.06 -10.19
N GLN A 237 31.60 19.59 -8.94
CA GLN A 237 30.94 18.33 -8.61
C GLN A 237 29.44 18.43 -8.89
N ARG A 238 28.89 17.47 -9.65
CA ARG A 238 27.49 17.47 -10.10
C ARG A 238 26.62 16.60 -9.17
N LEU A 239 26.10 17.20 -8.11
CA LEU A 239 25.34 16.50 -7.09
C LEU A 239 23.91 16.20 -7.53
N VAL A 240 23.48 14.98 -7.19
CA VAL A 240 22.08 14.55 -7.10
C VAL A 240 21.78 14.33 -5.62
N VAL A 241 20.69 14.89 -5.12
CA VAL A 241 20.14 14.66 -3.77
C VAL A 241 18.70 14.21 -3.93
N ALA A 242 18.45 12.90 -3.79
CA ALA A 242 17.12 12.32 -3.97
C ALA A 242 16.55 11.87 -2.63
N ALA A 243 15.39 12.41 -2.25
CA ALA A 243 14.64 11.95 -1.10
C ALA A 243 13.74 10.75 -1.46
N SER A 244 13.44 9.93 -0.46
CA SER A 244 12.39 8.93 -0.49
C SER A 244 11.68 8.99 0.85
N ALA A 245 10.46 9.50 0.87
CA ALA A 245 9.59 9.58 2.05
C ALA A 245 8.21 9.02 1.68
N ARG A 246 7.50 9.70 0.77
CA ARG A 246 6.24 9.26 0.16
C ARG A 246 6.36 7.91 -0.53
N THR A 247 7.52 7.61 -1.10
CA THR A 247 7.83 6.32 -1.72
C THR A 247 7.89 5.19 -0.68
N LEU A 248 8.37 5.46 0.53
CA LEU A 248 8.56 4.46 1.59
C LEU A 248 7.25 4.13 2.30
N ILE A 249 6.48 5.16 2.62
CA ILE A 249 5.18 5.05 3.28
C ILE A 249 4.20 5.86 2.45
N PRO A 250 3.44 5.19 1.56
CA PRO A 250 2.60 5.88 0.60
C PRO A 250 1.58 6.81 1.23
N TYR A 251 0.67 6.28 2.03
CA TYR A 251 -0.36 7.09 2.63
C TYR A 251 -0.32 6.99 4.16
N LEU A 252 -0.39 8.14 4.79
CA LEU A 252 -0.61 8.34 6.21
C LEU A 252 -2.05 8.83 6.41
N PRO A 253 -2.94 8.00 6.98
CA PRO A 253 -4.37 8.27 7.03
C PRO A 253 -4.75 9.51 7.83
N ASP A 254 -3.93 9.89 8.81
CA ASP A 254 -4.19 10.94 9.79
C ASP A 254 -3.24 12.13 9.66
N ALA A 255 -2.54 12.28 8.52
CA ALA A 255 -1.53 13.31 8.31
C ALA A 255 -1.74 14.08 7.00
N VAL A 256 -2.60 15.11 6.98
CA VAL A 256 -2.88 15.98 5.80
C VAL A 256 -1.61 16.56 5.19
N PRO A 257 -1.32 16.40 3.87
CA PRO A 257 -2.23 16.01 2.77
C PRO A 257 -2.46 14.49 2.60
N GLY A 258 -1.89 13.68 3.48
CA GLY A 258 -2.05 12.23 3.54
C GLY A 258 -0.73 11.47 3.46
N TRP A 259 0.41 12.12 3.73
CA TRP A 259 1.77 11.56 3.71
C TRP A 259 2.76 12.53 4.36
N PHE A 260 4.03 12.11 4.48
CA PHE A 260 5.16 12.98 4.83
C PHE A 260 5.54 13.84 3.61
N GLN A 261 5.21 15.14 3.64
CA GLN A 261 5.54 16.10 2.60
C GLN A 261 6.97 16.61 2.85
N ALA A 262 7.95 15.88 2.34
CA ALA A 262 9.36 16.18 2.55
C ALA A 262 9.80 17.41 1.75
N THR A 263 10.66 18.24 2.34
CA THR A 263 11.34 19.34 1.64
C THR A 263 12.85 19.15 1.78
N LEU A 264 13.61 19.45 0.74
CA LEU A 264 15.07 19.48 0.75
C LEU A 264 15.58 20.91 0.58
N ALA A 265 16.65 21.24 1.30
CA ALA A 265 17.41 22.46 1.04
C ALA A 265 18.91 22.19 1.13
N LEU A 266 19.70 22.82 0.25
CA LEU A 266 21.15 22.78 0.25
C LEU A 266 21.70 24.13 0.72
N PHE A 267 22.62 24.11 1.68
CA PHE A 267 23.28 25.30 2.21
C PHE A 267 24.80 25.23 2.03
N ASP A 268 25.43 26.40 1.87
CA ASP A 268 26.88 26.52 1.97
C ASP A 268 27.38 26.56 3.43
N ALA A 269 28.70 26.57 3.63
CA ALA A 269 29.33 26.65 4.94
C ALA A 269 28.95 27.91 5.76
N LYS A 270 28.43 28.97 5.11
CA LYS A 270 28.00 30.22 5.77
C LYS A 270 26.51 30.19 6.13
N GLY A 271 25.82 29.10 5.83
CA GLY A 271 24.37 28.95 6.06
C GLY A 271 23.51 29.68 5.03
N ARG A 272 24.07 30.04 3.87
CA ARG A 272 23.27 30.57 2.75
C ARG A 272 22.63 29.41 2.00
N GLU A 273 21.32 29.49 1.79
CA GLU A 273 20.59 28.55 0.95
C GLU A 273 21.04 28.70 -0.50
N LEU A 274 21.33 27.58 -1.15
CA LEU A 274 21.80 27.47 -2.51
C LEU A 274 20.75 26.87 -3.45
N ALA A 275 19.93 25.98 -2.91
CA ALA A 275 18.83 25.33 -3.62
C ALA A 275 17.78 24.83 -2.62
N TYR A 276 16.51 24.79 -3.04
CA TYR A 276 15.36 24.29 -2.30
C TYR A 276 14.45 23.53 -3.26
N ASP A 277 13.83 22.45 -2.79
CA ASP A 277 12.84 21.68 -3.53
C ASP A 277 11.90 20.93 -2.57
N ASP A 278 10.62 20.84 -2.89
CA ASP A 278 9.60 20.14 -2.09
C ASP A 278 8.79 19.10 -2.86
N ASP A 279 9.12 18.89 -4.14
CA ASP A 279 8.60 17.82 -4.98
C ASP A 279 9.49 17.63 -6.21
N TYR A 280 9.51 16.43 -6.79
CA TYR A 280 10.10 16.21 -8.10
C TYR A 280 8.99 16.14 -9.16
N ARG A 281 8.68 17.30 -9.77
CA ARG A 281 7.64 17.52 -10.80
C ARG A 281 6.22 17.38 -10.26
N PHE A 282 5.81 16.15 -10.03
CA PHE A 282 4.50 15.76 -9.50
C PHE A 282 4.64 14.65 -8.45
N ASN A 283 5.86 14.15 -8.24
CA ASN A 283 6.17 13.21 -7.19
C ASN A 283 6.47 14.00 -5.89
N PRO A 284 5.74 13.78 -4.79
CA PRO A 284 5.97 14.49 -3.53
C PRO A 284 7.35 14.25 -2.88
N ASP A 285 8.14 13.31 -3.39
CA ASP A 285 9.53 13.12 -2.95
C ASP A 285 10.48 14.03 -3.77
N PRO A 286 11.10 15.06 -3.15
CA PRO A 286 11.95 16.02 -3.85
C PRO A 286 13.27 15.45 -4.34
N VAL A 287 13.80 16.04 -5.42
CA VAL A 287 15.11 15.71 -5.99
C VAL A 287 15.84 16.98 -6.40
N LEU A 288 16.92 17.30 -5.67
CA LEU A 288 17.78 18.42 -6.01
C LEU A 288 18.93 18.02 -6.92
N PHE A 289 19.15 18.83 -7.95
CA PHE A 289 20.34 18.79 -8.78
C PHE A 289 21.15 20.07 -8.60
N TYR A 290 22.45 19.96 -8.33
CA TYR A 290 23.27 21.14 -8.08
C TYR A 290 24.72 20.94 -8.49
N GLU A 291 25.29 21.90 -9.21
CA GLU A 291 26.72 21.95 -9.49
C GLU A 291 27.43 22.78 -8.42
N ILE A 292 28.41 22.17 -7.74
CA ILE A 292 29.05 22.78 -6.59
C ILE A 292 29.95 23.95 -7.01
N PRO A 293 29.75 25.18 -6.49
CA PRO A 293 30.44 26.37 -6.99
C PRO A 293 31.88 26.53 -6.46
N ALA A 294 32.20 25.91 -5.32
CA ALA A 294 33.50 26.03 -4.66
C ALA A 294 33.81 24.78 -3.81
N ASP A 295 35.08 24.52 -3.55
CA ASP A 295 35.47 23.51 -2.57
C ASP A 295 35.02 23.96 -1.17
N GLY A 296 34.48 23.05 -0.37
CA GLY A 296 34.11 23.35 1.01
C GLY A 296 33.12 22.39 1.63
N ASP A 297 32.67 22.74 2.83
CA ASP A 297 31.59 22.05 3.52
C ASP A 297 30.23 22.60 3.07
N TYR A 298 29.28 21.70 2.89
CA TYR A 298 27.89 21.96 2.52
C TYR A 298 26.96 21.22 3.47
N VAL A 299 25.70 21.66 3.57
CA VAL A 299 24.69 21.05 4.45
C VAL A 299 23.42 20.78 3.67
N ILE A 300 22.92 19.55 3.71
CA ILE A 300 21.55 19.21 3.29
C ILE A 300 20.64 19.27 4.51
N GLU A 301 19.50 19.95 4.37
CA GLU A 301 18.40 19.97 5.31
C GLU A 301 17.22 19.15 4.77
N ILE A 302 16.58 18.35 5.63
CA ILE A 302 15.29 17.71 5.37
C ILE A 302 14.32 17.92 6.52
N LYS A 303 13.06 18.20 6.18
CA LYS A 303 11.96 18.38 7.13
C LYS A 303 10.61 18.10 6.47
N ASP A 304 9.55 18.07 7.28
CA ASP A 304 8.17 18.16 6.80
C ASP A 304 7.81 19.62 6.50
N SER A 305 7.12 19.88 5.38
CA SER A 305 6.80 21.22 4.90
C SER A 305 6.03 22.09 5.89
N ILE A 306 5.27 21.45 6.79
CA ILE A 306 4.49 22.11 7.84
C ILE A 306 4.89 21.62 9.24
N TYR A 307 6.12 21.13 9.41
CA TYR A 307 6.74 20.75 10.69
C TYR A 307 5.97 19.69 11.50
N ARG A 308 5.20 18.84 10.82
CA ARG A 308 4.66 17.62 11.44
C ARG A 308 5.80 16.65 11.74
N GLY A 309 5.47 15.55 12.39
CA GLY A 309 6.41 14.45 12.57
C GLY A 309 5.87 13.39 13.50
N ARG A 310 6.34 12.16 13.29
CA ARG A 310 6.01 10.96 14.06
C ARG A 310 7.00 9.87 13.66
N GLN A 311 7.03 8.76 14.38
CA GLN A 311 7.96 7.66 14.12
C GLN A 311 7.80 7.06 12.70
N ASP A 312 6.66 7.24 12.05
CA ASP A 312 6.38 6.83 10.66
C ASP A 312 6.63 7.95 9.63
N PHE A 313 7.22 9.09 10.00
CA PHE A 313 7.76 10.08 9.06
C PHE A 313 9.20 9.69 8.71
N VAL A 314 9.33 8.49 8.15
CA VAL A 314 10.61 7.89 7.76
C VAL A 314 11.05 8.47 6.42
N TYR A 315 12.33 8.79 6.30
CA TYR A 315 12.94 9.14 5.03
C TYR A 315 14.26 8.41 4.79
N ARG A 316 14.61 8.34 3.50
CA ARG A 316 15.95 8.07 2.99
C ARG A 316 16.36 9.22 2.08
N VAL A 317 17.58 9.74 2.20
CA VAL A 317 18.16 10.73 1.27
C VAL A 317 19.44 10.16 0.70
N THR A 318 19.49 9.97 -0.62
CA THR A 318 20.72 9.53 -1.31
C THR A 318 21.37 10.73 -1.99
N VAL A 319 22.65 10.96 -1.68
CA VAL A 319 23.42 12.12 -2.14
C VAL A 319 24.77 11.72 -2.74
N GLY A 320 25.12 12.31 -3.89
CA GLY A 320 26.44 12.18 -4.53
C GLY A 320 26.42 12.51 -6.03
N GLU A 321 27.51 12.18 -6.72
CA GLU A 321 27.54 12.16 -8.20
C GLU A 321 26.94 10.84 -8.71
N LEU A 322 25.62 10.75 -8.62
CA LEU A 322 24.86 9.53 -8.89
C LEU A 322 24.29 9.58 -10.31
N PRO A 323 24.27 8.46 -11.07
CA PRO A 323 23.53 8.40 -12.32
C PRO A 323 22.03 8.54 -12.03
N PHE A 324 21.38 9.53 -12.62
CA PHE A 324 19.96 9.79 -12.45
C PHE A 324 19.31 10.16 -13.78
N VAL A 325 18.38 9.35 -14.27
CA VAL A 325 17.63 9.56 -15.51
C VAL A 325 16.44 10.49 -15.21
N THR A 326 16.35 11.60 -15.92
CA THR A 326 15.26 12.59 -15.79
C THR A 326 14.13 12.33 -16.78
N SER A 327 14.46 11.96 -18.02
CA SER A 327 13.50 11.49 -19.05
C SER A 327 14.10 10.40 -19.92
N ILE A 328 13.18 9.70 -20.57
CA ILE A 328 13.45 8.83 -21.70
C ILE A 328 12.59 9.22 -22.90
N PHE A 329 13.04 8.91 -24.11
CA PHE A 329 12.20 8.99 -25.30
C PHE A 329 12.65 7.98 -26.36
N PRO A 330 11.72 7.26 -27.02
CA PRO A 330 10.28 7.25 -26.76
C PRO A 330 9.92 6.70 -25.36
N LEU A 331 8.70 6.96 -24.89
CA LEU A 331 8.20 6.42 -23.61
C LEU A 331 7.84 4.93 -23.67
N GLY A 332 7.98 4.30 -24.84
CA GLY A 332 7.65 2.91 -25.06
C GLY A 332 8.06 2.43 -26.44
N GLY A 333 7.82 1.16 -26.71
CA GLY A 333 8.13 0.52 -27.98
C GLY A 333 7.22 -0.67 -28.29
N LYS A 334 7.27 -1.15 -29.53
CA LYS A 334 6.48 -2.29 -29.98
C LYS A 334 7.05 -3.61 -29.46
N ALA A 335 6.18 -4.51 -29.01
CA ALA A 335 6.53 -5.85 -28.58
C ALA A 335 7.34 -6.60 -29.65
N GLY A 336 8.46 -7.20 -29.24
CA GLY A 336 9.39 -7.90 -30.14
C GLY A 336 10.26 -7.02 -31.04
N ALA A 337 10.14 -5.69 -30.99
CA ALA A 337 10.99 -4.76 -31.74
C ALA A 337 12.09 -4.16 -30.86
N GLU A 338 13.27 -3.96 -31.43
CA GLU A 338 14.33 -3.18 -30.78
C GLU A 338 14.01 -1.69 -30.90
N THR A 339 13.86 -1.01 -29.75
CA THR A 339 13.57 0.42 -29.68
C THR A 339 14.72 1.14 -29.01
N PRO A 340 15.56 1.89 -29.75
CA PRO A 340 16.57 2.76 -29.14
C PRO A 340 15.88 3.86 -28.33
N VAL A 341 16.30 4.03 -27.08
CA VAL A 341 15.73 4.99 -26.13
C VAL A 341 16.78 6.05 -25.82
N GLU A 342 16.51 7.30 -26.18
CA GLU A 342 17.25 8.47 -25.74
C GLU A 342 17.06 8.67 -24.23
N LEU A 343 18.14 9.00 -23.52
CA LEU A 343 18.15 9.28 -22.09
C LEU A 343 18.64 10.70 -21.84
N LYS A 344 17.96 11.42 -20.95
CA LYS A 344 18.46 12.65 -20.33
C LYS A 344 18.63 12.47 -18.84
N GLY A 345 19.57 13.20 -18.26
CA GLY A 345 19.78 13.16 -16.82
C GLY A 345 21.13 13.64 -16.34
N TRP A 346 21.43 13.27 -15.10
CA TRP A 346 22.64 13.66 -14.38
C TRP A 346 23.59 12.48 -14.23
N ASN A 347 24.88 12.74 -14.43
CA ASN A 347 25.97 11.77 -14.29
C ASN A 347 25.73 10.42 -15.01
N LEU A 348 25.00 10.45 -16.12
CA LEU A 348 24.69 9.25 -16.88
C LEU A 348 25.95 8.69 -17.55
N PRO A 349 26.16 7.36 -17.52
CA PRO A 349 27.27 6.72 -18.23
C PRO A 349 27.03 6.66 -19.75
N VAL A 350 25.76 6.69 -20.17
CA VAL A 350 25.31 6.61 -21.56
C VAL A 350 24.11 7.54 -21.77
N THR A 351 23.91 8.01 -22.99
CA THR A 351 22.77 8.87 -23.37
C THR A 351 21.73 8.13 -24.21
N THR A 352 21.96 6.86 -24.49
CA THR A 352 21.05 5.99 -25.24
C THR A 352 21.12 4.60 -24.64
N LEU A 353 19.97 3.94 -24.56
CA LEU A 353 19.81 2.56 -24.14
C LEU A 353 18.93 1.84 -25.16
N THR A 354 19.33 0.64 -25.58
CA THR A 354 18.40 -0.26 -26.26
C THR A 354 18.03 -1.32 -25.23
N PRO A 355 16.77 -1.35 -24.73
CA PRO A 355 16.35 -2.37 -23.78
C PRO A 355 16.68 -3.75 -24.35
N GLU A 356 17.41 -4.57 -23.59
CA GLU A 356 17.86 -5.92 -24.02
C GLU A 356 16.69 -6.89 -24.29
N SER A 357 15.48 -6.47 -23.99
CA SER A 357 14.32 -7.32 -23.94
C SER A 357 13.68 -7.46 -25.32
N LYS A 358 13.92 -8.61 -25.95
CA LYS A 358 12.99 -9.24 -26.92
C LYS A 358 11.67 -9.66 -26.25
N THR A 359 11.17 -8.89 -25.29
CA THR A 359 9.87 -9.14 -24.67
C THR A 359 8.81 -9.01 -25.74
N THR A 360 8.20 -10.14 -26.03
CA THR A 360 7.01 -10.26 -26.87
C THR A 360 5.74 -9.92 -26.09
N GLU A 361 5.83 -9.78 -24.76
CA GLU A 361 4.67 -9.49 -23.90
C GLU A 361 4.46 -7.98 -23.74
N PRO A 362 3.26 -7.46 -24.04
CA PRO A 362 2.84 -6.11 -23.69
C PRO A 362 2.88 -5.86 -22.18
N GLY A 363 3.12 -4.61 -21.79
CA GLY A 363 3.08 -4.20 -20.39
C GLY A 363 4.13 -3.15 -20.05
N LEU A 364 4.20 -2.82 -18.75
CA LEU A 364 5.15 -1.85 -18.22
C LEU A 364 6.49 -2.51 -17.89
N GLN A 365 7.58 -1.93 -18.36
CA GLN A 365 8.94 -2.29 -18.00
C GLN A 365 9.61 -1.15 -17.23
N LEU A 366 10.58 -1.49 -16.39
CA LEU A 366 11.38 -0.51 -15.66
C LEU A 366 12.81 -0.54 -16.18
N LEU A 367 13.24 0.55 -16.80
CA LEU A 367 14.59 0.71 -17.33
C LEU A 367 15.49 1.38 -16.29
N SER A 368 16.78 1.03 -16.31
CA SER A 368 17.84 1.74 -15.59
C SER A 368 19.12 1.67 -16.40
N VAL A 369 20.04 2.59 -16.17
CA VAL A 369 21.40 2.52 -16.70
C VAL A 369 22.38 2.06 -15.64
N ARG A 370 23.41 1.35 -16.09
CA ARG A 370 24.48 0.83 -15.23
C ARG A 370 25.79 1.54 -15.50
N LYS A 371 26.51 1.87 -14.43
CA LYS A 371 27.92 2.27 -14.44
C LYS A 371 28.66 1.38 -13.46
N ASP A 372 29.53 0.52 -13.97
CA ASP A 372 30.09 -0.61 -13.21
C ASP A 372 28.93 -1.43 -12.58
N GLU A 373 29.02 -1.75 -11.29
CA GLU A 373 27.97 -2.45 -10.56
C GLU A 373 26.79 -1.54 -10.12
N ARG A 374 26.84 -0.22 -10.39
CA ARG A 374 25.86 0.75 -9.86
C ARG A 374 24.73 1.03 -10.85
N VAL A 375 23.50 1.07 -10.36
CA VAL A 375 22.30 1.36 -11.16
C VAL A 375 21.78 2.79 -10.92
N SER A 376 21.18 3.39 -11.95
CA SER A 376 20.37 4.62 -11.81
C SER A 376 19.02 4.35 -11.14
N ASN A 377 18.23 5.41 -10.95
CA ASN A 377 16.78 5.27 -10.74
C ASN A 377 16.12 4.47 -11.87
N LEU A 378 14.98 3.87 -11.54
CA LEU A 378 14.13 3.13 -12.46
C LEU A 378 13.15 4.10 -13.16
N VAL A 379 13.02 3.97 -14.48
CA VAL A 379 12.08 4.76 -15.29
C VAL A 379 11.15 3.83 -16.09
N PRO A 380 9.83 4.10 -16.11
CA PRO A 380 8.86 3.26 -16.81
C PRO A 380 9.00 3.34 -18.34
N PHE A 381 8.79 2.21 -19.02
CA PHE A 381 8.78 2.06 -20.47
C PHE A 381 7.64 1.13 -20.89
N ALA A 382 6.72 1.62 -21.73
CA ALA A 382 5.51 0.89 -22.10
C ALA A 382 5.71 0.03 -23.37
N VAL A 383 5.37 -1.25 -23.29
CA VAL A 383 5.40 -2.17 -24.44
C VAL A 383 3.96 -2.50 -24.88
N ASP A 384 3.67 -2.38 -26.18
CA ASP A 384 2.36 -2.70 -26.75
C ASP A 384 2.52 -3.43 -28.11
N THR A 385 1.43 -4.02 -28.63
CA THR A 385 1.41 -4.72 -29.92
C THR A 385 0.86 -3.88 -31.08
N LEU A 386 0.21 -2.74 -30.81
CA LEU A 386 -0.30 -1.86 -31.86
C LEU A 386 0.81 -1.32 -32.77
N PRO A 387 0.49 -0.97 -34.04
CA PRO A 387 1.38 -0.16 -34.86
C PRO A 387 1.74 1.13 -34.13
N GLU A 388 3.01 1.53 -34.20
CA GLU A 388 3.47 2.77 -33.56
C GLU A 388 4.26 3.65 -34.54
N CYS A 389 4.20 4.95 -34.30
CA CYS A 389 5.01 5.95 -34.99
C CYS A 389 5.53 7.01 -34.03
N LEU A 390 6.52 7.78 -34.49
CA LEU A 390 6.90 9.03 -33.86
C LEU A 390 6.05 10.16 -34.43
N GLU A 391 5.85 11.20 -33.63
CA GLU A 391 5.39 12.48 -34.14
C GLU A 391 6.36 13.05 -35.19
N LYS A 392 5.88 13.99 -36.00
CA LYS A 392 6.65 14.68 -37.03
C LYS A 392 6.29 16.16 -37.03
N GLU A 393 7.22 16.99 -36.57
CA GLU A 393 7.11 18.45 -36.61
C GLU A 393 7.39 19.03 -38.01
N PRO A 394 6.82 20.22 -38.34
CA PRO A 394 5.83 20.95 -37.57
C PRO A 394 4.43 20.34 -37.74
N ASN A 395 3.69 20.10 -36.65
CA ASN A 395 2.30 19.64 -36.69
C ASN A 395 1.35 20.49 -35.83
N ASN A 396 1.75 21.74 -35.54
CA ASN A 396 1.17 22.57 -34.47
C ASN A 396 -0.23 23.14 -34.77
N ALA A 397 -0.78 22.85 -35.95
CA ALA A 397 -2.04 23.39 -36.45
C ALA A 397 -2.72 22.41 -37.42
N GLN A 398 -4.02 22.60 -37.62
CA GLN A 398 -4.83 21.77 -38.52
C GLN A 398 -4.26 21.65 -39.94
N GLY A 399 -3.69 22.73 -40.48
CA GLY A 399 -3.11 22.76 -41.83
C GLY A 399 -1.80 21.98 -41.97
N SER A 400 -1.07 21.75 -40.88
CA SER A 400 0.17 20.95 -40.82
C SER A 400 -0.02 19.60 -40.12
N ALA A 401 -1.25 19.24 -39.78
CA ALA A 401 -1.55 18.07 -38.98
C ALA A 401 -0.98 16.77 -39.57
N GLN A 402 -0.32 15.97 -38.73
CA GLN A 402 0.27 14.69 -39.14
C GLN A 402 -0.84 13.70 -39.49
N LYS A 403 -0.79 13.14 -40.71
CA LYS A 403 -1.74 12.12 -41.15
C LYS A 403 -1.47 10.79 -40.45
N LEU A 404 -2.51 10.19 -39.87
CA LEU A 404 -2.46 8.90 -39.20
C LEU A 404 -3.32 7.84 -39.91
N SER A 405 -2.94 6.58 -39.73
CA SER A 405 -3.73 5.40 -40.08
C SER A 405 -4.04 4.63 -38.80
N LEU A 406 -5.32 4.46 -38.47
CA LEU A 406 -5.75 3.82 -37.22
C LEU A 406 -5.83 2.29 -37.35
N PRO A 407 -5.60 1.52 -36.27
CA PRO A 407 -5.18 1.96 -34.93
C PRO A 407 -3.68 2.27 -34.87
N VAL A 408 -3.29 3.22 -34.01
CA VAL A 408 -1.89 3.63 -33.86
C VAL A 408 -1.55 4.10 -32.45
N LEU A 409 -0.30 3.88 -32.05
CA LEU A 409 0.36 4.52 -30.93
C LEU A 409 1.33 5.59 -31.45
N ILE A 410 1.27 6.79 -30.89
CA ILE A 410 2.16 7.90 -31.22
C ILE A 410 3.06 8.14 -30.01
N ASN A 411 4.37 8.13 -30.20
CA ASN A 411 5.28 8.69 -29.22
C ASN A 411 5.63 10.11 -29.66
N GLY A 412 5.32 11.09 -28.81
CA GLY A 412 5.54 12.50 -29.10
C GLY A 412 6.03 13.28 -27.88
N ARG A 413 6.28 14.57 -28.06
CA ARG A 413 6.79 15.53 -27.08
C ARG A 413 6.18 16.89 -27.38
N ILE A 414 5.55 17.47 -26.36
CA ILE A 414 5.22 18.91 -26.37
C ILE A 414 6.54 19.67 -26.25
N GLU A 415 7.18 20.02 -27.36
CA GLU A 415 8.56 20.51 -27.38
C GLU A 415 8.67 21.93 -26.82
N LEU A 416 7.69 22.77 -27.12
CA LEU A 416 7.67 24.20 -26.76
C LEU A 416 6.51 24.54 -25.83
N SER A 417 6.66 25.61 -25.07
CA SER A 417 5.56 26.14 -24.26
C SER A 417 4.41 26.62 -25.16
N GLY A 418 3.21 26.12 -24.87
CA GLY A 418 1.99 26.43 -25.62
C GLY A 418 1.84 25.67 -26.94
N ASP A 419 2.70 24.67 -27.17
CA ASP A 419 2.64 23.77 -28.33
C ASP A 419 1.40 22.87 -28.30
N TRP A 420 0.94 22.49 -29.49
CA TRP A 420 -0.22 21.63 -29.72
C TRP A 420 0.10 20.63 -30.81
N ASP A 421 0.19 19.35 -30.49
CA ASP A 421 0.45 18.36 -31.54
C ASP A 421 -0.87 17.96 -32.20
N VAL A 422 -1.00 18.24 -33.49
CA VAL A 422 -2.25 18.01 -34.23
C VAL A 422 -2.10 16.83 -35.18
N PHE A 423 -2.97 15.86 -35.00
CA PHE A 423 -3.06 14.65 -35.82
C PHE A 423 -4.36 14.63 -36.60
N ARG A 424 -4.33 14.16 -37.85
CA ARG A 424 -5.53 14.00 -38.69
C ARG A 424 -5.76 12.55 -39.09
N PHE A 425 -7.02 12.13 -39.09
CA PHE A 425 -7.45 10.80 -39.51
C PHE A 425 -8.83 10.86 -40.17
N GLU A 426 -9.16 9.84 -40.97
CA GLU A 426 -10.50 9.69 -41.57
C GLU A 426 -11.35 8.78 -40.69
N GLY A 427 -12.64 9.09 -40.56
CA GLY A 427 -13.59 8.25 -39.84
C GLY A 427 -15.00 8.30 -40.46
N ARG A 428 -15.86 7.38 -40.03
CA ARG A 428 -17.23 7.23 -40.51
C ARG A 428 -18.25 7.53 -39.43
N ALA A 429 -19.46 7.92 -39.83
CA ALA A 429 -20.58 8.11 -38.93
C ALA A 429 -20.83 6.84 -38.11
N GLY A 430 -20.86 6.99 -36.79
CA GLY A 430 -21.06 5.89 -35.84
C GLY A 430 -19.79 5.16 -35.40
N ASP A 431 -18.62 5.45 -36.00
CA ASP A 431 -17.36 4.90 -35.51
C ASP A 431 -17.12 5.37 -34.06
N ALA A 432 -16.80 4.44 -33.18
CA ALA A 432 -16.31 4.76 -31.84
C ALA A 432 -14.78 4.86 -31.87
N ILE A 433 -14.23 5.89 -31.23
CA ILE A 433 -12.80 6.11 -31.07
C ILE A 433 -12.45 6.33 -29.60
N VAL A 434 -11.26 5.85 -29.26
CA VAL A 434 -10.60 6.04 -27.98
C VAL A 434 -9.27 6.72 -28.24
N ALA A 435 -9.06 7.86 -27.58
CA ALA A 435 -7.81 8.56 -27.51
C ALA A 435 -7.33 8.55 -26.04
N GLU A 436 -6.20 7.92 -25.75
CA GLU A 436 -5.67 7.83 -24.39
C GLU A 436 -4.20 8.21 -24.34
N VAL A 437 -3.86 9.19 -23.51
CA VAL A 437 -2.49 9.61 -23.26
C VAL A 437 -1.91 8.83 -22.09
N HIS A 438 -0.72 8.26 -22.26
CA HIS A 438 0.13 7.84 -21.16
C HIS A 438 1.32 8.79 -21.08
N ALA A 439 1.34 9.64 -20.05
CA ALA A 439 2.45 10.56 -19.81
C ALA A 439 2.86 10.53 -18.33
N ARG A 440 2.03 11.03 -17.39
CA ARG A 440 2.32 10.96 -15.95
C ARG A 440 2.49 9.53 -15.46
N ARG A 441 1.67 8.61 -15.97
CA ARG A 441 1.82 7.16 -15.68
C ARG A 441 3.18 6.61 -16.14
N LEU A 442 3.86 7.30 -17.04
CA LEU A 442 5.20 6.98 -17.56
C LEU A 442 6.28 8.00 -17.12
N GLY A 443 6.05 8.77 -16.05
CA GLY A 443 7.07 9.64 -15.46
C GLY A 443 7.26 11.01 -16.14
N SER A 444 6.46 11.31 -17.18
CA SER A 444 6.45 12.63 -17.84
C SER A 444 5.70 13.67 -16.99
N PRO A 445 6.18 14.92 -16.91
CA PRO A 445 5.49 16.00 -16.20
C PRO A 445 4.25 16.53 -16.94
N LEU A 446 3.99 16.07 -18.18
CA LEU A 446 2.88 16.55 -18.99
C LEU A 446 1.55 16.43 -18.24
N ASP A 447 0.81 17.52 -18.21
CA ASP A 447 -0.57 17.59 -17.73
C ASP A 447 -1.44 17.63 -19.00
N SER A 448 -1.75 16.45 -19.54
CA SER A 448 -2.21 16.35 -20.92
C SER A 448 -3.61 16.92 -21.09
N VAL A 449 -3.91 17.43 -22.28
CA VAL A 449 -5.27 17.72 -22.74
C VAL A 449 -5.48 17.22 -24.16
N LEU A 450 -6.58 16.50 -24.36
CA LEU A 450 -7.04 16.01 -25.64
C LEU A 450 -8.25 16.80 -26.11
N LYS A 451 -8.21 17.27 -27.36
CA LYS A 451 -9.33 17.92 -28.04
C LYS A 451 -9.57 17.27 -29.39
N LEU A 452 -10.78 16.75 -29.61
CA LEU A 452 -11.21 16.20 -30.89
C LEU A 452 -12.05 17.24 -31.64
N THR A 453 -11.70 17.55 -32.88
CA THR A 453 -12.46 18.46 -33.75
C THR A 453 -12.81 17.81 -35.09
N ASP A 454 -13.89 18.27 -35.71
CA ASP A 454 -14.19 17.97 -37.11
C ASP A 454 -13.33 18.80 -38.08
N ALA A 455 -13.60 18.69 -39.39
CA ALA A 455 -12.93 19.44 -40.43
C ALA A 455 -13.20 20.96 -40.39
N THR A 456 -14.31 21.40 -39.81
CA THR A 456 -14.66 22.83 -39.65
C THR A 456 -13.97 23.47 -38.44
N GLY A 457 -13.35 22.65 -37.58
CA GLY A 457 -12.77 23.07 -36.32
C GLY A 457 -13.79 23.04 -35.16
N GLN A 458 -15.00 22.51 -35.38
CA GLN A 458 -15.97 22.31 -34.32
C GLN A 458 -15.45 21.25 -33.34
N GLN A 459 -15.40 21.58 -32.05
CA GLN A 459 -15.02 20.65 -31.00
C GLN A 459 -16.12 19.62 -30.77
N LEU A 460 -15.76 18.34 -30.88
CA LEU A 460 -16.64 17.20 -30.66
C LEU A 460 -16.49 16.63 -29.25
N ALA A 461 -15.26 16.64 -28.71
CA ALA A 461 -14.96 16.17 -27.37
C ALA A 461 -13.67 16.82 -26.84
N LEU A 462 -13.55 16.89 -25.52
CA LEU A 462 -12.40 17.41 -24.78
C LEU A 462 -12.26 16.64 -23.46
N ASN A 463 -11.03 16.27 -23.10
CA ASN A 463 -10.71 15.73 -21.78
C ASN A 463 -9.26 16.10 -21.42
N ASP A 464 -9.03 16.50 -20.17
CA ASP A 464 -7.72 16.77 -19.57
C ASP A 464 -7.34 15.69 -18.56
N ASP A 465 -8.24 15.37 -17.63
CA ASP A 465 -7.99 14.38 -16.57
C ASP A 465 -8.85 13.11 -16.70
N HIS A 466 -8.26 11.96 -16.40
CA HIS A 466 -8.97 10.68 -16.27
C HIS A 466 -8.46 9.85 -15.08
N GLU A 467 -9.35 9.58 -14.11
CA GLU A 467 -9.02 8.74 -12.95
C GLU A 467 -8.70 7.30 -13.36
N ASP A 468 -7.42 6.94 -13.24
CA ASP A 468 -6.93 5.56 -13.35
C ASP A 468 -6.70 4.98 -11.95
N LYS A 469 -7.68 4.24 -11.43
CA LYS A 469 -7.60 3.53 -10.14
C LYS A 469 -6.49 2.48 -10.09
N GLY A 470 -5.94 2.10 -11.25
CA GLY A 470 -4.77 1.23 -11.35
C GLY A 470 -3.46 1.91 -10.99
N SER A 471 -3.46 3.25 -10.94
CA SER A 471 -2.32 4.11 -10.62
C SER A 471 -2.52 4.83 -9.29
N GLY A 472 -2.77 4.08 -8.22
CA GLY A 472 -3.10 4.61 -6.89
C GLY A 472 -2.00 5.43 -6.19
N LEU A 473 -0.86 5.69 -6.83
CA LEU A 473 0.17 6.62 -6.37
C LEU A 473 0.15 7.96 -7.12
N ASN A 474 -0.54 8.05 -8.27
CA ASN A 474 -0.73 9.28 -9.01
C ASN A 474 -2.04 9.93 -8.57
N THR A 475 -1.98 10.82 -7.57
CA THR A 475 -3.22 11.41 -6.99
C THR A 475 -3.90 12.48 -7.86
N HIS A 476 -3.23 12.99 -8.89
CA HIS A 476 -3.78 14.04 -9.76
C HIS A 476 -4.43 13.47 -11.04
N HIS A 477 -3.99 12.31 -11.51
CA HIS A 477 -4.58 11.63 -12.68
C HIS A 477 -4.64 12.45 -13.99
N ALA A 478 -3.64 13.31 -14.25
CA ALA A 478 -3.64 14.21 -15.41
C ALA A 478 -3.19 13.61 -16.76
N ASP A 479 -3.47 12.32 -16.92
CA ASP A 479 -3.40 11.65 -18.22
C ASP A 479 -4.81 11.65 -18.81
N SER A 480 -4.99 12.23 -20.00
CA SER A 480 -6.31 12.35 -20.62
C SER A 480 -6.78 11.04 -21.26
N LEU A 481 -8.08 10.78 -21.17
CA LEU A 481 -8.76 9.72 -21.91
C LEU A 481 -10.08 10.25 -22.49
N LEU A 482 -10.21 10.16 -23.81
CA LEU A 482 -11.37 10.60 -24.56
C LEU A 482 -12.00 9.44 -25.31
N ASN A 483 -13.30 9.23 -25.09
CA ASN A 483 -14.13 8.31 -25.86
C ASN A 483 -15.17 9.13 -26.64
N ALA A 484 -15.28 8.93 -27.96
CA ALA A 484 -16.25 9.63 -28.79
C ALA A 484 -16.84 8.73 -29.87
N THR A 485 -18.08 9.03 -30.27
CA THR A 485 -18.70 8.49 -31.48
C THR A 485 -18.69 9.56 -32.55
N LEU A 486 -18.16 9.26 -33.74
CA LEU A 486 -18.09 10.22 -34.83
C LEU A 486 -19.48 10.50 -35.41
N PRO A 487 -19.86 11.77 -35.61
CA PRO A 487 -21.21 12.11 -36.07
C PRO A 487 -21.41 11.91 -37.57
N ALA A 488 -20.34 11.95 -38.37
CA ALA A 488 -20.41 11.95 -39.83
C ALA A 488 -19.20 11.25 -40.47
N ASP A 489 -19.30 10.98 -41.76
CA ASP A 489 -18.13 10.59 -42.55
C ASP A 489 -17.24 11.81 -42.81
N GLY A 490 -15.93 11.66 -42.66
CA GLY A 490 -14.98 12.70 -43.04
C GLY A 490 -13.69 12.72 -42.23
N THR A 491 -12.97 13.83 -42.36
CA THR A 491 -11.70 14.06 -41.70
C THR A 491 -11.90 14.66 -40.31
N TYR A 492 -11.18 14.12 -39.34
CA TYR A 492 -11.17 14.56 -37.95
C TYR A 492 -9.75 14.89 -37.51
N TYR A 493 -9.65 15.74 -36.48
CA TYR A 493 -8.38 16.20 -35.93
C TYR A 493 -8.34 15.98 -34.43
N LEU A 494 -7.30 15.33 -33.95
CA LEU A 494 -7.02 15.17 -32.53
C LEU A 494 -5.84 16.08 -32.17
N HIS A 495 -6.05 16.92 -31.17
CA HIS A 495 -5.05 17.86 -30.67
C HIS A 495 -4.59 17.38 -29.29
N VAL A 496 -3.28 17.32 -29.07
CA VAL A 496 -2.65 17.02 -27.78
C VAL A 496 -1.92 18.26 -27.30
N GLY A 497 -2.11 18.65 -26.04
CA GLY A 497 -1.38 19.77 -25.45
C GLY A 497 -1.15 19.58 -23.95
N ASP A 498 -0.55 20.60 -23.33
CA ASP A 498 -0.42 20.70 -21.87
C ASP A 498 -1.41 21.74 -21.32
N THR A 499 -2.19 21.38 -20.29
CA THR A 499 -3.20 22.26 -19.68
C THR A 499 -2.58 23.53 -19.09
N GLN A 500 -1.33 23.45 -18.62
CA GLN A 500 -0.55 24.56 -18.08
C GLN A 500 0.28 25.27 -19.15
N ARG A 501 0.16 24.85 -20.42
CA ARG A 501 0.92 25.35 -21.58
C ARG A 501 2.43 25.23 -21.41
N LYS A 502 2.91 24.27 -20.63
CA LYS A 502 4.34 23.95 -20.51
C LYS A 502 4.78 23.06 -21.68
N GLY A 503 6.10 22.90 -21.83
CA GLY A 503 6.72 22.07 -22.85
C GLY A 503 8.22 21.95 -22.61
N GLY A 504 8.86 21.02 -23.30
CA GLY A 504 10.29 20.74 -23.24
C GLY A 504 10.61 19.27 -23.47
N ALA A 505 11.89 18.92 -23.55
CA ALA A 505 12.36 17.56 -23.86
C ALA A 505 11.83 16.46 -22.92
N GLU A 506 11.41 16.84 -21.70
CA GLU A 506 10.87 15.96 -20.67
C GLU A 506 9.36 15.69 -20.84
N TYR A 507 8.63 16.53 -21.60
CA TYR A 507 7.16 16.50 -21.80
C TYR A 507 6.74 15.50 -22.88
N ALA A 508 7.32 14.30 -22.81
CA ALA A 508 6.97 13.22 -23.71
C ALA A 508 5.58 12.63 -23.39
N TYR A 509 4.92 12.07 -24.38
CA TYR A 509 3.69 11.31 -24.22
C TYR A 509 3.67 10.08 -25.15
N ARG A 510 2.86 9.09 -24.76
CA ARG A 510 2.46 7.98 -25.62
C ARG A 510 0.95 8.02 -25.80
N LEU A 511 0.49 8.44 -26.97
CA LEU A 511 -0.92 8.56 -27.31
C LEU A 511 -1.40 7.31 -28.04
N ARG A 512 -2.42 6.64 -27.51
CA ARG A 512 -3.19 5.62 -28.23
C ARG A 512 -4.35 6.28 -28.95
N LEU A 513 -4.49 6.04 -30.26
CA LEU A 513 -5.69 6.39 -31.02
C LEU A 513 -6.19 5.16 -31.78
N SER A 514 -7.35 4.64 -31.38
CA SER A 514 -7.91 3.40 -31.94
C SER A 514 -9.43 3.34 -31.80
N ALA A 515 -10.07 2.34 -32.42
CA ALA A 515 -11.38 1.87 -31.95
C ALA A 515 -11.27 1.35 -30.51
N PRO A 516 -12.39 1.24 -29.75
CA PRO A 516 -12.41 0.63 -28.44
C PRO A 516 -11.76 -0.76 -28.44
N ARG A 517 -10.89 -1.01 -27.45
CA ARG A 517 -10.29 -2.31 -27.15
C ARG A 517 -10.81 -2.79 -25.79
N PRO A 518 -12.03 -3.36 -25.72
CA PRO A 518 -12.60 -3.80 -24.45
C PRO A 518 -11.67 -4.77 -23.72
N ASP A 519 -11.21 -4.36 -22.54
CA ASP A 519 -10.25 -5.10 -21.72
C ASP A 519 -10.49 -4.81 -20.22
N PHE A 520 -9.73 -5.45 -19.34
CA PHE A 520 -9.74 -5.16 -17.91
C PHE A 520 -8.38 -5.36 -17.27
N GLU A 521 -8.13 -4.65 -16.16
CA GLU A 521 -7.10 -5.03 -15.20
C GLU A 521 -7.73 -5.46 -13.88
N LEU A 522 -6.98 -6.22 -13.08
CA LEU A 522 -7.43 -6.66 -11.76
C LEU A 522 -6.49 -6.15 -10.65
N ARG A 523 -7.09 -5.82 -9.50
CA ARG A 523 -6.38 -5.60 -8.22
C ARG A 523 -6.96 -6.52 -7.16
N VAL A 524 -6.11 -7.18 -6.37
CA VAL A 524 -6.55 -8.06 -5.28
C VAL A 524 -6.12 -7.49 -3.92
N VAL A 525 -7.08 -7.34 -3.01
CA VAL A 525 -6.90 -6.69 -1.70
C VAL A 525 -7.45 -7.55 -0.56
N PRO A 526 -6.73 -7.69 0.57
CA PRO A 526 -5.35 -7.23 0.79
C PRO A 526 -4.32 -8.15 0.10
N SER A 527 -3.08 -7.65 -0.02
CA SER A 527 -1.92 -8.39 -0.53
C SER A 527 -1.34 -9.39 0.49
N SER A 528 -1.82 -9.37 1.74
CA SER A 528 -1.38 -10.28 2.80
C SER A 528 -2.60 -10.83 3.53
N LEU A 529 -2.76 -12.16 3.47
CA LEU A 529 -3.90 -12.87 4.04
C LEU A 529 -3.43 -13.79 5.17
N SER A 530 -4.15 -13.78 6.29
CA SER A 530 -3.99 -14.75 7.36
C SER A 530 -5.25 -15.59 7.48
N VAL A 531 -5.12 -16.90 7.35
CA VAL A 531 -6.25 -17.82 7.29
C VAL A 531 -5.99 -19.02 8.18
N ARG A 532 -6.99 -19.45 8.95
CA ARG A 532 -6.84 -20.66 9.74
C ARG A 532 -6.92 -21.88 8.83
N GLY A 533 -6.11 -22.91 9.11
CA GLY A 533 -6.17 -24.16 8.34
C GLY A 533 -7.61 -24.68 8.24
N GLY A 534 -8.04 -25.05 7.03
CA GLY A 534 -9.38 -25.61 6.78
C GLY A 534 -10.55 -24.61 6.84
N THR A 535 -10.29 -23.32 7.05
CA THR A 535 -11.30 -22.26 7.00
C THR A 535 -11.07 -21.32 5.82
N SER A 536 -11.96 -20.34 5.67
CA SER A 536 -11.89 -19.34 4.61
C SER A 536 -11.62 -17.95 5.16
N VAL A 537 -11.04 -17.11 4.32
CA VAL A 537 -10.81 -15.68 4.59
C VAL A 537 -11.30 -14.85 3.41
N PRO A 538 -12.00 -13.73 3.65
CA PRO A 538 -12.46 -12.89 2.56
C PRO A 538 -11.32 -12.03 2.00
N LEU A 539 -11.42 -11.77 0.72
CA LEU A 539 -10.61 -10.83 -0.04
C LEU A 539 -11.49 -10.15 -1.10
N THR A 540 -11.03 -9.03 -1.64
CA THR A 540 -11.75 -8.26 -2.66
C THR A 540 -10.91 -8.24 -3.93
N VAL A 541 -11.55 -8.49 -5.07
CA VAL A 541 -10.95 -8.26 -6.38
C VAL A 541 -11.68 -7.11 -7.04
N TYR A 542 -10.93 -6.08 -7.41
CA TYR A 542 -11.40 -4.94 -8.20
C TYR A 542 -11.10 -5.20 -9.67
N ALA A 543 -12.08 -4.94 -10.53
CA ALA A 543 -11.98 -4.96 -11.98
C ALA A 543 -11.94 -3.52 -12.51
N LEU A 544 -10.81 -3.14 -13.08
CA LEU A 544 -10.61 -1.86 -13.75
C LEU A 544 -10.96 -2.06 -15.22
N ARG A 545 -12.22 -1.80 -15.57
CA ARG A 545 -12.77 -2.06 -16.90
C ARG A 545 -12.35 -0.98 -17.88
N LYS A 546 -11.85 -1.38 -19.05
CA LYS A 546 -11.36 -0.47 -20.09
C LYS A 546 -12.25 -0.53 -21.33
N ASP A 547 -12.35 0.61 -22.02
CA ASP A 547 -12.97 0.74 -23.34
C ASP A 547 -14.36 0.07 -23.47
N GLY A 548 -15.19 0.21 -22.44
CA GLY A 548 -16.56 -0.32 -22.44
C GLY A 548 -16.70 -1.82 -22.12
N PHE A 549 -15.63 -2.49 -21.67
CA PHE A 549 -15.70 -3.90 -21.27
C PHE A 549 -16.66 -4.13 -20.09
N SER A 550 -17.80 -4.78 -20.37
CA SER A 550 -18.87 -5.01 -19.40
C SER A 550 -19.03 -6.48 -19.00
N ASN A 551 -18.32 -7.40 -19.65
CA ASN A 551 -18.51 -8.83 -19.45
C ASN A 551 -18.10 -9.28 -18.04
N GLU A 552 -18.63 -10.43 -17.67
CA GLU A 552 -18.26 -11.13 -16.45
C GLU A 552 -16.80 -11.64 -16.52
N ILE A 553 -16.11 -11.62 -15.37
CA ILE A 553 -14.72 -12.08 -15.25
C ILE A 553 -14.68 -13.25 -14.27
N ALA A 554 -14.29 -14.44 -14.74
CA ALA A 554 -14.02 -15.59 -13.90
C ALA A 554 -12.65 -15.46 -13.24
N LEU A 555 -12.55 -15.78 -11.95
CA LEU A 555 -11.31 -15.68 -11.18
C LEU A 555 -10.80 -17.09 -10.85
N VAL A 556 -9.52 -17.34 -11.11
CA VAL A 556 -8.89 -18.65 -10.87
C VAL A 556 -7.55 -18.49 -10.16
N LEU A 557 -7.17 -19.47 -9.35
CA LEU A 557 -5.82 -19.57 -8.83
C LEU A 557 -4.94 -20.22 -9.91
N LYS A 558 -3.84 -19.56 -10.28
CA LYS A 558 -2.85 -20.07 -11.21
C LYS A 558 -1.73 -20.75 -10.43
N ASP A 559 -1.45 -22.01 -10.75
CA ASP A 559 -0.33 -22.80 -10.19
C ASP A 559 -0.26 -22.78 -8.65
N ALA A 560 -1.40 -22.67 -7.98
CA ALA A 560 -1.44 -22.58 -6.52
C ALA A 560 -1.08 -23.91 -5.85
N PRO A 561 -0.42 -23.86 -4.67
CA PRO A 561 -0.19 -25.06 -3.87
C PRO A 561 -1.48 -25.82 -3.55
N ASP A 562 -1.35 -27.14 -3.38
CA ASP A 562 -2.50 -28.02 -3.13
C ASP A 562 -3.33 -27.59 -1.91
N GLY A 563 -4.65 -27.56 -2.10
CA GLY A 563 -5.64 -27.34 -1.04
C GLY A 563 -6.13 -25.91 -0.88
N PHE A 564 -5.58 -24.93 -1.61
CA PHE A 564 -6.19 -23.61 -1.72
C PHE A 564 -7.35 -23.60 -2.71
N THR A 565 -8.50 -23.03 -2.33
CA THR A 565 -9.66 -22.90 -3.22
C THR A 565 -10.36 -21.57 -3.08
N LEU A 566 -10.91 -21.05 -4.18
CA LEU A 566 -11.73 -19.84 -4.17
C LEU A 566 -13.22 -20.20 -4.13
N SER A 567 -14.03 -19.37 -3.49
CA SER A 567 -15.49 -19.45 -3.56
C SER A 567 -16.06 -18.07 -3.85
N GLY A 568 -17.08 -17.99 -4.70
CA GLY A 568 -17.57 -16.72 -5.24
C GLY A 568 -16.61 -16.06 -6.24
N ALA A 569 -15.80 -16.87 -6.94
CA ALA A 569 -14.66 -16.44 -7.74
C ALA A 569 -15.06 -15.86 -9.12
N ARG A 570 -15.90 -14.82 -9.11
CA ARG A 570 -16.46 -14.24 -10.33
C ARG A 570 -16.85 -12.79 -10.09
N VAL A 571 -16.29 -11.87 -10.87
CA VAL A 571 -16.76 -10.47 -10.90
C VAL A 571 -17.94 -10.42 -11.87
N PRO A 572 -19.17 -10.13 -11.41
CA PRO A 572 -20.33 -10.10 -12.29
C PRO A 572 -20.19 -9.05 -13.40
N ALA A 573 -20.92 -9.24 -14.49
CA ALA A 573 -21.00 -8.25 -15.56
C ALA A 573 -21.39 -6.86 -15.01
N ASN A 574 -20.77 -5.81 -15.54
CA ASN A 574 -20.95 -4.41 -15.14
C ASN A 574 -20.59 -4.08 -13.68
N GLN A 575 -19.99 -5.01 -12.92
CA GLN A 575 -19.49 -4.73 -11.57
C GLN A 575 -17.98 -4.51 -11.60
N ASP A 576 -17.52 -3.53 -10.84
CA ASP A 576 -16.10 -3.16 -10.75
C ASP A 576 -15.38 -3.83 -9.59
N GLN A 577 -16.09 -4.65 -8.80
CA GLN A 577 -15.48 -5.42 -7.73
C GLN A 577 -16.32 -6.62 -7.32
N VAL A 578 -15.69 -7.57 -6.64
CA VAL A 578 -16.37 -8.65 -5.93
C VAL A 578 -15.62 -9.00 -4.64
N ARG A 579 -16.37 -9.23 -3.55
CA ARG A 579 -15.85 -9.89 -2.36
C ARG A 579 -16.00 -11.39 -2.52
N LEU A 580 -14.92 -12.12 -2.38
CA LEU A 580 -14.85 -13.58 -2.48
C LEU A 580 -14.08 -14.13 -1.29
N THR A 581 -13.96 -15.45 -1.19
CA THR A 581 -13.17 -16.07 -0.11
C THR A 581 -12.15 -17.03 -0.65
N LEU A 582 -10.96 -17.00 -0.03
CA LEU A 582 -9.92 -18.01 -0.18
C LEU A 582 -10.01 -19.00 0.98
N THR A 583 -10.15 -20.28 0.69
CA THR A 583 -10.10 -21.37 1.65
C THR A 583 -8.70 -21.96 1.65
N ALA A 584 -8.14 -22.16 2.84
CA ALA A 584 -6.81 -22.75 3.02
C ALA A 584 -6.85 -24.28 3.20
N PRO A 585 -5.74 -24.99 2.90
CA PRO A 585 -5.60 -26.39 3.30
C PRO A 585 -5.79 -26.56 4.81
N ALA A 586 -6.19 -27.76 5.24
CA ALA A 586 -6.37 -28.09 6.67
C ALA A 586 -5.05 -28.09 7.46
N THR A 587 -3.93 -28.28 6.77
CA THR A 587 -2.60 -28.39 7.37
C THR A 587 -1.93 -27.02 7.44
N THR A 588 -1.32 -26.70 8.58
CA THR A 588 -0.49 -25.49 8.70
C THR A 588 0.74 -25.58 7.82
N GLN A 589 1.13 -24.46 7.23
CA GLN A 589 2.39 -24.31 6.51
C GLN A 589 3.38 -23.51 7.38
N ALA A 590 4.67 -23.81 7.27
CA ALA A 590 5.71 -23.13 8.04
C ALA A 590 6.01 -21.72 7.50
N GLU A 591 5.91 -21.57 6.17
CA GLU A 591 6.11 -20.31 5.45
C GLU A 591 4.80 -19.89 4.76
N PRO A 592 4.57 -18.59 4.54
CA PRO A 592 3.49 -18.10 3.71
C PRO A 592 3.54 -18.69 2.29
N ALA A 593 2.37 -18.93 1.71
CA ALA A 593 2.24 -19.32 0.32
C ALA A 593 2.04 -18.08 -0.57
N SER A 594 2.91 -17.91 -1.57
CA SER A 594 2.72 -16.94 -2.64
C SER A 594 1.66 -17.47 -3.62
N LEU A 595 0.58 -16.72 -3.82
CA LEU A 595 -0.49 -17.10 -4.74
C LEU A 595 -0.58 -16.13 -5.92
N VAL A 596 -0.95 -16.66 -7.09
CA VAL A 596 -1.29 -15.84 -8.27
C VAL A 596 -2.75 -16.05 -8.60
N LEU A 597 -3.48 -14.95 -8.72
CA LEU A 597 -4.88 -14.94 -9.16
C LEU A 597 -4.94 -14.46 -10.62
N GLU A 598 -5.71 -15.13 -11.46
CA GLU A 598 -5.97 -14.73 -12.85
C GLU A 598 -7.44 -14.44 -13.06
N GLY A 599 -7.73 -13.37 -13.80
CA GLY A 599 -9.03 -13.10 -14.39
C GLY A 599 -9.12 -13.68 -15.78
N ARG A 600 -10.24 -14.30 -16.12
CA ARG A 600 -10.54 -14.86 -17.44
C ARG A 600 -11.92 -14.41 -17.89
N ALA A 601 -11.99 -13.82 -19.07
CA ALA A 601 -13.26 -13.45 -19.69
C ALA A 601 -13.25 -13.75 -21.19
N SER A 602 -14.43 -13.88 -21.76
CA SER A 602 -14.60 -13.98 -23.22
C SER A 602 -14.97 -12.62 -23.79
N SER A 603 -14.39 -12.28 -24.93
CA SER A 603 -14.74 -11.12 -25.75
C SER A 603 -14.94 -11.55 -27.20
N GLN A 604 -15.51 -10.68 -28.05
CA GLN A 604 -15.66 -10.95 -29.49
C GLN A 604 -14.31 -11.29 -30.16
N GLY A 605 -13.20 -10.77 -29.62
CA GLY A 605 -11.83 -11.02 -30.07
C GLY A 605 -11.13 -12.25 -29.47
N GLY A 606 -11.82 -13.07 -28.67
CA GLY A 606 -11.25 -14.27 -28.02
C GLY A 606 -11.19 -14.17 -26.49
N ALA A 607 -10.39 -15.04 -25.88
CA ALA A 607 -10.20 -15.08 -24.43
C ALA A 607 -9.26 -13.95 -23.97
N ILE A 608 -9.70 -13.18 -22.97
CA ILE A 608 -8.90 -12.18 -22.27
C ILE A 608 -8.48 -12.78 -20.93
N VAL A 609 -7.17 -12.83 -20.68
CA VAL A 609 -6.59 -13.39 -19.45
C VAL A 609 -5.56 -12.43 -18.89
N HIS A 610 -5.78 -12.00 -17.64
CA HIS A 610 -4.86 -11.09 -16.94
C HIS A 610 -4.61 -11.54 -15.51
N PRO A 611 -3.35 -11.52 -15.03
CA PRO A 611 -3.07 -11.69 -13.61
C PRO A 611 -3.63 -10.51 -12.81
N ALA A 612 -4.10 -10.77 -11.59
CA ALA A 612 -4.46 -9.73 -10.64
C ALA A 612 -3.23 -9.22 -9.90
N VAL A 613 -3.04 -7.91 -9.92
CA VAL A 613 -1.94 -7.27 -9.19
C VAL A 613 -2.30 -7.19 -7.70
N PRO A 614 -1.49 -7.75 -6.78
CA PRO A 614 -1.70 -7.62 -5.35
C PRO A 614 -1.68 -6.14 -4.95
N ALA A 615 -2.54 -5.73 -4.02
CA ALA A 615 -2.62 -4.34 -3.59
C ALA A 615 -3.08 -4.21 -2.13
N GLU A 616 -2.74 -3.07 -1.53
CA GLU A 616 -3.38 -2.57 -0.32
C GLU A 616 -4.37 -1.46 -0.67
N ASP A 617 -5.51 -1.45 0.00
CA ASP A 617 -6.47 -0.34 -0.08
C ASP A 617 -6.15 0.67 1.03
N MET A 618 -5.38 1.70 0.65
CA MET A 618 -4.77 2.67 1.55
C MET A 618 -5.56 3.98 1.59
N MET A 619 -5.75 4.53 2.79
CA MET A 619 -6.46 5.80 2.97
C MET A 619 -5.49 6.99 3.00
N GLN A 620 -5.77 7.99 2.17
CA GLN A 620 -5.19 9.33 2.19
C GLN A 620 -6.10 10.28 2.99
N ALA A 621 -5.53 10.96 3.99
CA ALA A 621 -6.15 12.07 4.71
C ALA A 621 -7.66 11.90 5.00
N PHE A 622 -7.97 11.04 5.98
CA PHE A 622 -9.31 10.79 6.52
C PHE A 622 -10.36 10.11 5.63
N ALA A 623 -10.28 10.17 4.29
CA ALA A 623 -11.38 9.68 3.44
C ALA A 623 -11.00 9.06 2.09
N TYR A 624 -10.04 9.63 1.35
CA TYR A 624 -9.71 9.17 0.00
C TYR A 624 -9.01 7.82 0.04
N ARG A 625 -9.34 6.89 -0.86
CA ARG A 625 -8.81 5.53 -0.85
C ARG A 625 -8.17 5.17 -2.18
N HIS A 626 -7.04 4.49 -2.11
CA HIS A 626 -6.18 4.19 -3.24
C HIS A 626 -5.79 2.73 -3.24
N LEU A 627 -5.86 2.10 -4.41
CA LEU A 627 -5.34 0.74 -4.62
C LEU A 627 -3.84 0.84 -4.90
N VAL A 628 -3.02 0.62 -3.87
CA VAL A 628 -1.56 0.71 -3.94
C VAL A 628 -0.98 -0.68 -4.21
N PRO A 629 -0.31 -0.90 -5.37
CA PRO A 629 0.26 -2.20 -5.69
C PRO A 629 1.32 -2.69 -4.68
N ALA A 630 1.33 -4.00 -4.45
CA ALA A 630 2.33 -4.75 -3.73
C ALA A 630 2.98 -5.78 -4.67
N LYS A 631 4.16 -6.29 -4.32
CA LYS A 631 4.92 -7.21 -5.20
C LYS A 631 4.32 -8.61 -5.24
N GLU A 632 3.78 -9.07 -4.11
CA GLU A 632 3.38 -10.46 -3.88
C GLU A 632 2.03 -10.52 -3.14
N LEU A 633 1.20 -11.52 -3.49
CA LEU A 633 0.03 -11.92 -2.71
C LEU A 633 0.43 -13.09 -1.81
N GLU A 634 0.59 -12.80 -0.52
CA GLU A 634 1.11 -13.75 0.47
C GLU A 634 0.02 -14.26 1.41
N VAL A 635 -0.01 -15.58 1.64
CA VAL A 635 -1.04 -16.24 2.47
C VAL A 635 -0.42 -17.06 3.58
N ALA A 636 -0.57 -16.61 4.83
CA ALA A 636 -0.16 -17.36 6.01
C ALA A 636 -1.29 -18.28 6.50
N VAL A 637 -1.03 -19.60 6.49
CA VAL A 637 -1.95 -20.61 7.04
C VAL A 637 -1.63 -20.86 8.52
N ILE A 638 -2.43 -20.29 9.41
CA ILE A 638 -2.18 -20.27 10.86
C ILE A 638 -3.03 -21.29 11.64
N GLY A 639 -2.53 -21.69 12.81
CA GLY A 639 -3.26 -22.51 13.78
C GLY A 639 -3.51 -23.96 13.35
N ARG A 640 -3.58 -24.89 14.31
CA ARG A 640 -3.85 -26.31 14.02
C ARG A 640 -5.36 -26.56 13.90
N TRP A 641 -5.82 -26.96 12.71
CA TRP A 641 -7.18 -27.46 12.51
C TRP A 641 -7.29 -28.90 12.98
N THR A 642 -8.24 -29.19 13.87
CA THR A 642 -8.49 -30.56 14.39
C THR A 642 -9.43 -31.37 13.50
N GLY A 643 -10.08 -30.74 12.51
CA GLY A 643 -10.88 -31.41 11.49
C GLY A 643 -10.01 -32.00 10.38
N ARG A 644 -10.44 -33.11 9.76
CA ARG A 644 -9.72 -33.72 8.61
C ARG A 644 -10.08 -33.07 7.27
N SER A 645 -10.95 -32.07 7.24
CA SER A 645 -11.44 -31.42 6.00
C SER A 645 -11.74 -29.95 6.21
N ALA A 646 -11.82 -29.17 5.13
CA ALA A 646 -12.22 -27.77 5.17
C ALA A 646 -13.75 -27.61 5.30
N VAL A 647 -14.20 -26.43 5.75
CA VAL A 647 -15.61 -26.02 5.73
C VAL A 647 -16.11 -25.92 4.30
N ARG A 648 -17.35 -26.36 4.03
CA ARG A 648 -17.93 -26.36 2.66
C ARG A 648 -19.38 -25.89 2.68
N ILE A 649 -19.79 -25.25 1.59
CA ILE A 649 -21.20 -24.97 1.33
C ILE A 649 -21.87 -26.26 0.81
N LEU A 650 -23.02 -26.59 1.38
CA LEU A 650 -23.87 -27.73 1.03
C LEU A 650 -25.13 -27.18 0.37
N GLY A 651 -25.24 -27.36 -0.94
CA GLY A 651 -26.36 -26.87 -1.73
C GLY A 651 -25.91 -26.30 -3.08
N ALA A 652 -26.88 -26.07 -3.97
CA ALA A 652 -26.61 -25.43 -5.24
C ALA A 652 -26.25 -23.95 -5.04
N THR A 653 -25.23 -23.49 -5.76
CA THR A 653 -24.89 -22.06 -5.86
C THR A 653 -25.00 -21.65 -7.34
N PRO A 654 -25.51 -20.45 -7.66
CA PRO A 654 -25.96 -19.41 -6.73
C PRO A 654 -27.26 -19.76 -6.00
N LEU A 655 -27.33 -19.37 -4.72
CA LEU A 655 -28.52 -19.50 -3.89
C LEU A 655 -29.61 -18.55 -4.41
N LYS A 656 -30.73 -19.10 -4.86
CA LYS A 656 -31.88 -18.32 -5.31
C LYS A 656 -32.71 -17.87 -4.11
N ILE A 657 -32.77 -16.57 -3.85
CA ILE A 657 -33.54 -15.97 -2.74
C ILE A 657 -34.75 -15.24 -3.32
N PRO A 658 -35.99 -15.68 -3.06
CA PRO A 658 -37.17 -14.95 -3.53
C PRO A 658 -37.22 -13.55 -2.91
N ALA A 659 -37.54 -12.52 -3.70
CA ALA A 659 -37.73 -11.16 -3.22
C ALA A 659 -38.83 -11.10 -2.12
N GLY A 660 -38.51 -10.59 -0.93
CA GLY A 660 -39.43 -10.61 0.22
C GLY A 660 -39.60 -11.98 0.89
N GLY A 661 -38.90 -13.01 0.39
CA GLY A 661 -39.00 -14.40 0.86
C GLY A 661 -37.73 -14.88 1.56
N THR A 662 -37.64 -16.20 1.75
CA THR A 662 -36.51 -16.86 2.43
C THR A 662 -35.91 -17.97 1.59
N ALA A 663 -34.61 -18.20 1.75
CA ALA A 663 -33.89 -19.33 1.17
C ALA A 663 -33.03 -20.02 2.23
N ARG A 664 -32.72 -21.29 2.01
CA ARG A 664 -31.94 -22.13 2.93
C ARG A 664 -30.67 -22.60 2.27
N ILE A 665 -29.58 -22.61 3.01
CA ILE A 665 -28.32 -23.18 2.54
C ILE A 665 -27.60 -23.90 3.67
N GLY A 666 -27.13 -25.12 3.38
CA GLY A 666 -26.37 -25.91 4.32
C GLY A 666 -24.89 -25.53 4.33
N VAL A 667 -24.23 -25.73 5.46
CA VAL A 667 -22.80 -25.54 5.65
C VAL A 667 -22.25 -26.76 6.36
N GLY A 668 -21.42 -27.52 5.66
CA GLY A 668 -20.79 -28.73 6.17
C GLY A 668 -19.56 -28.38 7.01
N MET A 669 -19.48 -28.94 8.21
CA MET A 669 -18.36 -28.75 9.13
C MET A 669 -17.77 -30.10 9.56
N PRO A 670 -16.44 -30.23 9.72
CA PRO A 670 -15.84 -31.47 10.17
C PRO A 670 -16.02 -31.63 11.69
N ALA A 671 -16.89 -32.57 12.10
CA ALA A 671 -17.13 -33.12 13.45
C ALA A 671 -18.30 -32.54 14.30
N ASN A 672 -18.98 -33.46 15.01
CA ASN A 672 -20.26 -33.32 15.73
C ASN A 672 -20.30 -32.36 16.93
N ASN A 673 -19.16 -31.81 17.40
CA ASN A 673 -19.11 -31.09 18.69
C ASN A 673 -19.22 -29.55 18.60
N PHE A 674 -19.38 -28.99 17.40
CA PHE A 674 -19.51 -27.53 17.19
C PHE A 674 -20.96 -27.03 17.04
N LEU A 675 -21.93 -27.95 16.96
CA LEU A 675 -23.27 -27.71 16.40
C LEU A 675 -24.22 -26.86 17.26
N GLY A 676 -23.84 -26.48 18.48
CA GLY A 676 -24.72 -25.73 19.39
C GLY A 676 -24.26 -24.33 19.80
N LYS A 677 -23.10 -23.83 19.32
CA LYS A 677 -22.46 -22.62 19.89
C LYS A 677 -21.74 -21.73 18.87
N LEU A 678 -22.10 -21.78 17.60
CA LEU A 678 -21.55 -20.87 16.58
C LEU A 678 -22.56 -19.76 16.28
N HIS A 679 -22.13 -18.52 16.47
CA HIS A 679 -22.88 -17.35 16.03
C HIS A 679 -22.37 -16.94 14.65
N LEU A 680 -23.30 -16.78 13.69
CA LEU A 680 -22.98 -16.40 12.32
C LEU A 680 -23.47 -14.98 12.05
N GLU A 681 -22.63 -14.17 11.42
CA GLU A 681 -22.97 -12.79 11.05
C GLU A 681 -22.60 -12.53 9.58
N LEU A 682 -23.47 -11.83 8.85
CA LEU A 682 -23.16 -11.35 7.51
C LEU A 682 -22.20 -10.16 7.59
N SER A 683 -21.19 -10.16 6.72
CA SER A 683 -20.24 -9.06 6.57
C SER A 683 -20.61 -8.22 5.36
N GLU A 684 -21.13 -7.02 5.61
CA GLU A 684 -21.56 -6.05 4.58
C GLU A 684 -22.46 -6.70 3.51
N PRO A 685 -23.56 -7.35 3.91
CA PRO A 685 -24.48 -7.89 2.93
C PRO A 685 -25.11 -6.74 2.12
N PRO A 686 -25.51 -6.99 0.87
CA PRO A 686 -26.36 -6.07 0.12
C PRO A 686 -27.60 -5.69 0.94
N GLU A 687 -28.05 -4.45 0.77
CA GLU A 687 -29.16 -3.92 1.56
C GLU A 687 -30.42 -4.80 1.39
N GLY A 688 -31.06 -5.14 2.52
CA GLY A 688 -32.24 -5.99 2.53
C GLY A 688 -31.98 -7.49 2.62
N ILE A 689 -30.74 -7.97 2.69
CA ILE A 689 -30.44 -9.39 2.93
C ILE A 689 -29.96 -9.60 4.37
N THR A 690 -30.62 -10.51 5.10
CA THR A 690 -30.30 -10.82 6.51
C THR A 690 -30.30 -12.32 6.79
N ILE A 691 -29.57 -12.76 7.81
CA ILE A 691 -29.75 -14.10 8.39
C ILE A 691 -30.99 -14.07 9.29
N LYS A 692 -32.01 -14.84 8.93
CA LYS A 692 -33.25 -14.99 9.70
C LYS A 692 -33.08 -16.00 10.82
N ASP A 693 -32.46 -17.14 10.53
CA ASP A 693 -32.28 -18.23 11.49
C ASP A 693 -31.06 -19.09 11.15
N VAL A 694 -30.53 -19.78 12.16
CA VAL A 694 -29.41 -20.71 12.05
C VAL A 694 -29.75 -21.98 12.82
N ALA A 695 -29.95 -23.08 12.11
CA ALA A 695 -30.36 -24.36 12.70
C ALA A 695 -29.24 -25.41 12.59
N PRO A 696 -29.10 -26.33 13.57
CA PRO A 696 -28.24 -27.49 13.42
C PRO A 696 -28.74 -28.43 12.31
N MET A 697 -27.83 -28.98 11.50
CA MET A 697 -28.14 -29.90 10.41
C MET A 697 -27.09 -31.01 10.32
N GLY A 698 -27.38 -32.23 10.81
CA GLY A 698 -26.47 -33.38 10.65
C GLY A 698 -25.01 -33.08 11.02
N ARG A 699 -24.10 -33.14 10.02
CA ARG A 699 -22.67 -32.78 10.15
C ARG A 699 -22.39 -31.29 9.83
N GLY A 700 -23.30 -30.38 10.15
CA GLY A 700 -23.21 -28.98 9.75
C GLY A 700 -24.35 -28.10 10.28
N THR A 701 -24.50 -26.93 9.69
CA THR A 701 -25.55 -25.97 10.06
C THR A 701 -26.32 -25.56 8.81
N GLU A 702 -27.63 -25.35 8.95
CA GLU A 702 -28.46 -24.71 7.95
C GLU A 702 -28.61 -23.21 8.27
N ILE A 703 -28.39 -22.36 7.28
CA ILE A 703 -28.59 -20.92 7.36
C ILE A 703 -29.87 -20.57 6.60
N VAL A 704 -30.82 -19.91 7.27
CA VAL A 704 -32.01 -19.36 6.65
C VAL A 704 -31.78 -17.88 6.37
N LEU A 705 -31.70 -17.50 5.10
CA LEU A 705 -31.57 -16.13 4.64
C LEU A 705 -32.93 -15.55 4.30
N GLN A 706 -33.12 -14.27 4.55
CA GLN A 706 -34.33 -13.51 4.21
C GLN A 706 -33.96 -12.29 3.37
N SER A 707 -34.80 -11.98 2.37
CA SER A 707 -34.71 -10.73 1.62
C SER A 707 -35.88 -9.79 1.92
N ASP A 708 -35.64 -8.49 1.88
CA ASP A 708 -36.64 -7.43 1.89
C ASP A 708 -36.93 -6.98 0.44
N ALA A 709 -38.17 -7.18 -0.02
CA ALA A 709 -38.58 -6.88 -1.40
C ALA A 709 -38.43 -5.40 -1.78
N THR A 710 -38.39 -4.48 -0.81
CA THR A 710 -38.24 -3.04 -1.07
C THR A 710 -36.80 -2.64 -1.36
N LYS A 711 -35.83 -3.43 -0.87
CA LYS A 711 -34.39 -3.14 -0.93
C LYS A 711 -33.65 -4.09 -1.88
N ALA A 712 -33.98 -5.37 -1.82
CA ALA A 712 -33.37 -6.43 -2.63
C ALA A 712 -34.29 -6.77 -3.81
N LYS A 713 -34.00 -6.19 -4.99
CA LYS A 713 -34.81 -6.37 -6.21
C LYS A 713 -34.38 -7.61 -7.01
N PRO A 714 -35.31 -8.26 -7.74
CA PRO A 714 -34.96 -9.35 -8.65
C PRO A 714 -33.85 -8.98 -9.64
N GLY A 715 -32.91 -9.91 -9.85
CA GLY A 715 -31.71 -9.69 -10.67
C GLY A 715 -30.48 -9.20 -9.88
N LEU A 716 -30.65 -8.80 -8.61
CA LEU A 716 -29.51 -8.54 -7.73
C LEU A 716 -28.72 -9.84 -7.51
N THR A 717 -27.43 -9.80 -7.86
CA THR A 717 -26.49 -10.93 -7.72
C THR A 717 -25.24 -10.49 -6.97
N GLY A 718 -24.54 -11.45 -6.38
CA GLY A 718 -23.28 -11.20 -5.69
C GLY A 718 -22.89 -12.37 -4.79
N ASN A 719 -22.03 -12.09 -3.81
CA ASN A 719 -21.60 -13.06 -2.81
C ASN A 719 -21.97 -12.59 -1.41
N LEU A 720 -22.51 -13.50 -0.60
CA LEU A 720 -22.67 -13.29 0.83
C LEU A 720 -21.42 -13.81 1.57
N ILE A 721 -20.81 -12.93 2.36
CA ILE A 721 -19.68 -13.26 3.23
C ILE A 721 -20.22 -13.45 4.65
N VAL A 722 -19.97 -14.61 5.24
CA VAL A 722 -20.45 -14.96 6.57
C VAL A 722 -19.27 -15.25 7.48
N TYR A 723 -19.16 -14.52 8.60
CA TYR A 723 -18.19 -14.82 9.66
C TYR A 723 -18.79 -15.74 10.71
N ALA A 724 -17.96 -16.63 11.25
CA ALA A 724 -18.31 -17.47 12.38
C ALA A 724 -17.62 -16.99 13.66
N PHE A 725 -18.36 -16.90 14.76
CA PHE A 725 -17.88 -16.52 16.08
C PHE A 725 -18.18 -17.61 17.12
N ALA A 726 -17.33 -17.70 18.14
CA ALA A 726 -17.58 -18.58 19.28
C ALA A 726 -18.63 -18.00 20.24
N GLY A 727 -19.59 -18.83 20.66
CA GLY A 727 -20.60 -18.50 21.68
C GLY A 727 -21.94 -18.03 21.11
N ASN A 728 -22.87 -17.66 22.01
CA ASN A 728 -24.22 -17.20 21.65
C ASN A 728 -24.25 -15.71 21.24
N ALA A 729 -25.29 -15.32 20.50
CA ALA A 729 -25.59 -13.93 20.17
C ALA A 729 -25.68 -13.07 21.46
N PRO A 730 -25.25 -11.80 21.43
CA PRO A 730 -25.38 -10.92 22.59
C PRO A 730 -26.86 -10.65 22.94
N ASP A 731 -27.22 -10.70 24.23
CA ASP A 731 -28.55 -10.32 24.72
C ASP A 731 -28.83 -8.85 24.38
N ALA A 732 -29.90 -8.58 23.63
CA ALA A 732 -30.31 -7.24 23.21
C ALA A 732 -30.51 -6.26 24.40
N GLY A 733 -30.75 -6.77 25.62
CA GLY A 733 -30.92 -5.97 26.85
C GLY A 733 -29.64 -5.55 27.57
N LYS A 734 -28.45 -6.04 27.19
CA LYS A 734 -27.16 -5.74 27.86
C LYS A 734 -26.20 -4.91 27.00
N ALA A 735 -26.68 -4.31 25.91
CA ALA A 735 -25.88 -3.51 24.99
C ALA A 735 -25.30 -2.21 25.60
N LYS A 736 -25.72 -1.81 26.80
CA LYS A 736 -25.26 -0.56 27.44
C LYS A 736 -24.06 -0.67 28.39
N ALA A 737 -23.37 -1.82 28.49
CA ALA A 737 -22.21 -1.93 29.37
C ALA A 737 -21.09 -2.84 28.84
N GLN A 738 -20.41 -2.43 27.76
CA GLN A 738 -18.94 -2.52 27.57
C GLN A 738 -18.57 -2.11 26.13
N PRO A 739 -18.12 -0.87 25.88
CA PRO A 739 -17.93 -0.37 24.52
C PRO A 739 -16.66 -0.87 23.80
N ASN A 740 -16.00 -1.97 24.23
CA ASN A 740 -14.65 -2.30 23.71
C ASN A 740 -14.24 -3.78 23.59
N ARG A 741 -15.15 -4.76 23.66
CA ARG A 741 -14.81 -6.15 23.30
C ARG A 741 -15.35 -6.51 21.92
N ARG A 742 -14.65 -6.08 20.85
CA ARG A 742 -14.84 -6.67 19.52
C ARG A 742 -14.47 -8.15 19.61
N ARG A 743 -15.42 -9.06 19.32
CA ARG A 743 -15.14 -10.51 19.26
C ARG A 743 -14.32 -10.81 18.02
N ALA A 744 -13.28 -11.64 18.15
CA ALA A 744 -12.51 -12.10 17.00
C ALA A 744 -13.28 -13.24 16.30
N PRO A 745 -13.46 -13.19 14.97
CA PRO A 745 -14.04 -14.29 14.23
C PRO A 745 -13.11 -15.51 14.25
N LEU A 746 -13.71 -16.69 14.26
CA LEU A 746 -13.01 -17.97 14.08
C LEU A 746 -12.52 -18.12 12.64
N GLY A 747 -13.26 -17.57 11.69
CA GLY A 747 -12.97 -17.55 10.26
C GLY A 747 -14.21 -17.11 9.48
N ALA A 748 -14.09 -17.00 8.16
CA ALA A 748 -15.24 -16.89 7.28
C ALA A 748 -15.64 -18.29 6.76
N LEU A 749 -16.91 -18.43 6.38
CA LEU A 749 -17.37 -19.53 5.55
C LEU A 749 -16.92 -19.28 4.10
N PRO A 750 -16.85 -20.32 3.25
CA PRO A 750 -16.72 -20.10 1.82
C PRO A 750 -17.86 -19.20 1.32
N ALA A 751 -17.55 -18.23 0.47
CA ALA A 751 -18.53 -17.26 -0.01
C ALA A 751 -19.73 -17.97 -0.63
N ILE A 752 -20.92 -17.42 -0.40
CA ILE A 752 -22.19 -17.96 -0.91
C ILE A 752 -22.66 -17.06 -2.05
N PRO A 753 -22.45 -17.45 -3.32
CA PRO A 753 -23.05 -16.73 -4.44
C PRO A 753 -24.58 -16.76 -4.30
N PHE A 754 -25.25 -15.66 -4.58
CA PHE A 754 -26.70 -15.54 -4.49
C PHE A 754 -27.29 -14.79 -5.68
N GLU A 755 -28.58 -14.98 -5.89
CA GLU A 755 -29.39 -14.20 -6.82
C GLU A 755 -30.78 -13.97 -6.23
N ILE A 756 -31.24 -12.72 -6.25
CA ILE A 756 -32.63 -12.41 -5.92
C ILE A 756 -33.51 -12.77 -7.11
N VAL A 757 -34.48 -13.65 -6.88
CA VAL A 757 -35.45 -14.08 -7.90
C VAL A 757 -36.83 -13.51 -7.62
N ARG A 758 -37.67 -13.43 -8.66
CA ARG A 758 -39.10 -13.13 -8.46
C ARG A 758 -39.71 -14.20 -7.56
N GLN A 759 -40.68 -13.81 -6.73
CA GLN A 759 -41.48 -14.81 -6.03
C GLN A 759 -42.16 -15.71 -7.08
N PRO A 760 -42.10 -17.04 -6.90
CA PRO A 760 -42.81 -17.96 -7.78
C PRO A 760 -44.33 -17.76 -7.72
#